data_AF-A0A2H0T7B9-F1
#
_entry.id   AF-A0A2H0T7B9-F1
#
_cell.length_a   1.000
_cell.length_b   1.000
_cell.length_c   1.000
_cell.angle_alpha   90.00
_cell.angle_beta   90.00
_cell.angle_gamma   90.00
#
_symmetry.space_group_name_H-M   'P 1'
#
loop_
_entity.id
_entity.type
_entity.pdbx_description
1 polymer ?
#
loop_
_entity_poly.entity_id
_entity_poly.type
_entity_poly.pdbx_seq_one_letter_code
_entity_poly.pdbx_strand_id
1 'polypeptide(L)'
;MSRVIRKKINVAFLALQVVALVLFIIYPVNATSLDSSNYRVVDYDLNFGGARSTSTEYTMTGDIELFITAVSSTLEEEGGGGEEPGGGGEPTIPPDTTPPVISGVSAINITITGATIIWSTNEASDSLTDYGVTIAYGLSVSSSTLVTSHSLNLINLLPQTTYHFRVKSKDASSNEAVSADYTFTTLTEPDTTPPIISNIRVENITGTSATVLWDTNESSTSRVDYGETISYGKTITSSTLVKSHQMQLSNLTPDTLYHFRVASTDSSNNTALSSDRTFRTLDTIPPVISNIQVINVTDNSATITWVTNEATTSRIFYRRQGTTTYSILVDDNLLVSHNNTLNNLIANVVYEFYIVAQDASGNTAQSTVRTFRTLPDTVPPANIQNFTATPDDSLNVLTWRNPTNPDYAGVYIVALTETYPRNIREGRIVYVGPGVSFTDTELINGTTYYYSGFAYDTSLNYASGAITKGTPFSLEEEIPVEEEEEIPEVEIPSINLGAVSFFVAQRTIQIYSDSNDTIETLVGTTLSVSVDQLNVPAEVELITLRLSNSNYLLKLRNDGTAYDADILLPGIPGTYQGEITFVFANGQQIVLFGVSIKEKGMIFETTNQGVAPLAGVNVTLYELQNNSWIIWPGSNYFQSNPMVTLSDGSYGFLVPNGTYYLKMSKDGYRDNITARFNVTKNYVNQSLELLIKPKKLEDVVTPGAPLTENVIAVTRNIAEKTDYTRKIVQEEIIQFAQNPAVEKANSGLAAPTLVSVAVINAATAIPFLNLWTYLQYLLTQPLLFFKRRKRKGWGIVYNAFTKLPIDLAIIRLIETKTKRILRTIVTDRQGRYVLFSPKGIFKMTSTKSGFKFPSVYLKGKKEDEAFIDLYYGEQFNVKQVGQAITYNFPMDPVDEKVSVRKFILKRAFKGLQFGLSLSGIVLTTVSFIISPNVKIGLFLILHIALFALFLRLARPAKFKKWGIVRDAETGKPIRNAIVRLFEPEYNKLLGTQITDGKGRYAFLVGRNIYYLTFEKAGYKNLKTKNVDTRTKARSGIITEKVKMEKDKNLGSKNKRKTKK
;
A
#
# COMPACT_ATOMS: atom_id res chain seq x y z
N MET A 1 45.88 -42.16 -2.70
CA MET A 1 44.82 -41.91 -3.70
C MET A 1 43.41 -42.10 -3.10
N SER A 2 43.09 -41.49 -1.94
CA SER A 2 41.75 -41.60 -1.29
C SER A 2 41.18 -40.27 -0.75
N ARG A 3 41.95 -39.17 -0.77
CA ARG A 3 41.47 -37.83 -0.38
C ARG A 3 40.85 -36.98 -1.50
N VAL A 4 40.95 -37.41 -2.76
CA VAL A 4 40.42 -36.65 -3.92
C VAL A 4 39.00 -37.09 -4.32
N ILE A 5 38.54 -38.27 -3.88
CA ILE A 5 37.21 -38.79 -4.23
C ILE A 5 36.12 -38.34 -3.23
N ARG A 6 36.46 -38.04 -1.96
CA ARG A 6 35.50 -37.50 -0.98
C ARG A 6 35.10 -36.04 -1.18
N LYS A 7 35.83 -35.26 -1.98
CA LYS A 7 35.53 -33.83 -2.21
C LYS A 7 34.66 -33.56 -3.45
N LYS A 8 34.47 -34.54 -4.34
CA LYS A 8 33.60 -34.40 -5.53
C LYS A 8 32.16 -34.90 -5.33
N ILE A 9 31.88 -35.67 -4.28
CA ILE A 9 30.53 -36.19 -4.00
C ILE A 9 29.65 -35.15 -3.25
N ASN A 10 30.23 -34.26 -2.44
CA ASN A 10 29.45 -33.22 -1.74
C ASN A 10 29.03 -32.03 -2.62
N VAL A 11 29.67 -31.82 -3.78
CA VAL A 11 29.27 -30.73 -4.72
C VAL A 11 28.15 -31.19 -5.65
N ALA A 12 28.10 -32.49 -6.00
CA ALA A 12 26.98 -33.08 -6.74
C ALA A 12 25.71 -33.20 -5.88
N PHE A 13 25.85 -33.47 -4.58
CA PHE A 13 24.72 -33.57 -3.64
C PHE A 13 24.06 -32.19 -3.35
N LEU A 14 24.86 -31.12 -3.29
CA LEU A 14 24.36 -29.74 -3.15
C LEU A 14 23.68 -29.23 -4.44
N ALA A 15 24.19 -29.63 -5.61
CA ALA A 15 23.59 -29.27 -6.89
C ALA A 15 22.23 -29.98 -7.12
N LEU A 16 22.06 -31.21 -6.61
CA LEU A 16 20.81 -31.96 -6.73
C LEU A 16 19.71 -31.44 -5.77
N GLN A 17 20.08 -30.98 -4.58
CA GLN A 17 19.14 -30.35 -3.64
C GLN A 17 18.61 -28.99 -4.12
N VAL A 18 19.43 -28.21 -4.85
CA VAL A 18 19.00 -26.93 -5.42
C VAL A 18 18.11 -27.12 -6.65
N VAL A 19 18.33 -28.17 -7.45
CA VAL A 19 17.43 -28.52 -8.57
C VAL A 19 16.08 -29.07 -8.06
N ALA A 20 16.08 -29.82 -6.95
CA ALA A 20 14.84 -30.29 -6.30
C ALA A 20 14.02 -29.13 -5.69
N LEU A 21 14.68 -28.15 -5.06
CA LEU A 21 14.02 -26.96 -4.49
C LEU A 21 13.38 -26.07 -5.57
N VAL A 22 14.00 -25.99 -6.76
CA VAL A 22 13.47 -25.23 -7.91
C VAL A 22 12.35 -25.98 -8.63
N LEU A 23 12.37 -27.32 -8.65
CA LEU A 23 11.27 -28.13 -9.18
C LEU A 23 10.01 -28.12 -8.27
N PHE A 24 10.19 -27.99 -6.95
CA PHE A 24 9.09 -27.91 -5.97
C PHE A 24 8.30 -26.60 -6.05
N ILE A 25 8.90 -25.52 -6.54
CA ILE A 25 8.25 -24.21 -6.72
C ILE A 25 7.45 -24.15 -8.04
N ILE A 26 7.68 -25.08 -8.98
CA ILE A 26 7.11 -25.03 -10.34
C ILE A 26 5.97 -26.06 -10.54
N TYR A 27 5.89 -27.12 -9.72
CA TYR A 27 4.78 -28.09 -9.73
C TYR A 27 4.33 -28.41 -8.29
N PRO A 28 3.12 -28.01 -7.84
CA PRO A 28 2.56 -28.54 -6.61
C PRO A 28 2.06 -29.97 -6.89
N VAL A 29 2.80 -30.97 -6.40
CA VAL A 29 2.28 -32.33 -6.24
C VAL A 29 1.87 -32.45 -4.77
N ASN A 30 0.60 -32.81 -4.53
CA ASN A 30 0.15 -33.25 -3.21
C ASN A 30 0.94 -34.50 -2.83
N ALA A 31 1.78 -34.41 -1.79
CA ALA A 31 2.34 -35.57 -1.13
C ALA A 31 2.37 -35.31 0.39
N THR A 32 1.65 -36.18 1.09
CA THR A 32 1.60 -36.36 2.54
C THR A 32 2.96 -36.74 3.12
N SER A 33 3.14 -36.39 4.39
CA SER A 33 4.31 -36.59 5.26
C SER A 33 5.07 -37.91 5.09
N LEU A 34 6.40 -37.82 5.12
CA LEU A 34 7.29 -38.92 5.45
C LEU A 34 8.19 -38.49 6.62
N ASP A 35 7.95 -39.15 7.76
CA ASP A 35 8.75 -39.10 8.99
C ASP A 35 9.99 -40.00 8.85
N SER A 36 11.07 -39.60 9.51
CA SER A 36 12.37 -40.26 9.47
C SER A 36 12.74 -40.82 10.84
N SER A 37 12.54 -42.12 11.06
CA SER A 37 13.33 -42.87 12.03
C SER A 37 13.37 -44.37 11.74
N ASN A 38 14.56 -44.94 11.96
CA ASN A 38 14.94 -46.35 12.10
C ASN A 38 15.35 -47.17 10.86
N TYR A 39 16.68 -47.40 10.78
CA TYR A 39 17.29 -48.56 10.15
C TYR A 39 17.47 -49.68 11.19
N ARG A 40 16.97 -50.88 10.89
CA ARG A 40 17.58 -52.15 11.32
C ARG A 40 17.18 -53.25 10.33
N VAL A 41 18.20 -53.96 9.84
CA VAL A 41 18.09 -55.17 9.02
C VAL A 41 18.09 -56.37 9.97
N VAL A 42 17.24 -57.38 9.73
CA VAL A 42 17.57 -58.83 9.58
C VAL A 42 16.27 -59.63 9.35
N ASP A 43 16.23 -60.27 8.20
CA ASP A 43 15.59 -61.50 7.69
C ASP A 43 14.68 -62.45 8.52
N TYR A 44 13.88 -63.17 7.69
CA TYR A 44 13.23 -64.49 7.75
C TYR A 44 11.82 -64.68 8.36
N ASP A 45 10.95 -65.22 7.47
CA ASP A 45 9.81 -66.14 7.61
C ASP A 45 8.91 -66.10 8.85
N LEU A 46 7.58 -66.13 8.62
CA LEU A 46 6.73 -67.27 9.03
C LEU A 46 5.25 -67.12 8.68
N ASN A 47 4.66 -68.30 8.53
CA ASN A 47 3.30 -68.71 8.21
C ASN A 47 2.14 -68.16 9.05
N PHE A 48 0.99 -68.04 8.36
CA PHE A 48 -0.39 -68.45 8.67
C PHE A 48 -0.95 -68.53 10.11
N GLY A 49 -2.15 -67.93 10.23
CA GLY A 49 -3.25 -68.27 11.15
C GLY A 49 -3.89 -67.00 11.75
N GLY A 50 -5.18 -66.68 11.65
CA GLY A 50 -6.37 -67.35 11.13
C GLY A 50 -7.59 -66.78 11.89
N ALA A 51 -8.61 -66.31 11.15
CA ALA A 51 -10.02 -66.07 11.55
C ALA A 51 -10.33 -64.92 12.56
N ARG A 52 -11.43 -64.15 12.51
CA ARG A 52 -12.63 -64.07 11.63
C ARG A 52 -13.39 -62.75 11.91
N SER A 53 -14.15 -62.30 10.90
CA SER A 53 -15.43 -61.53 10.92
C SER A 53 -15.46 -60.10 11.48
N THR A 54 -16.13 -59.10 10.90
CA THR A 54 -17.03 -58.99 9.72
C THR A 54 -17.31 -57.49 9.51
N SER A 55 -17.24 -56.98 8.28
CA SER A 55 -18.04 -55.83 7.85
C SER A 55 -18.39 -55.97 6.37
N THR A 56 -19.69 -56.02 6.13
CA THR A 56 -20.37 -56.28 4.86
C THR A 56 -20.25 -55.09 3.92
N GLU A 57 -19.74 -55.30 2.70
CA GLU A 57 -19.89 -54.39 1.56
C GLU A 57 -20.74 -55.09 0.50
N TYR A 58 -21.74 -54.39 -0.03
CA TYR A 58 -22.44 -54.75 -1.26
C TYR A 58 -21.75 -54.05 -2.43
N THR A 59 -21.19 -54.83 -3.36
CA THR A 59 -20.73 -54.36 -4.67
C THR A 59 -21.63 -54.98 -5.73
N MET A 60 -22.41 -54.16 -6.44
CA MET A 60 -23.10 -54.57 -7.67
C MET A 60 -22.21 -54.25 -8.87
N THR A 61 -21.61 -55.30 -9.42
CA THR A 61 -21.06 -55.34 -10.79
C THR A 61 -21.92 -56.32 -11.58
N GLY A 62 -22.52 -55.88 -12.67
CA GLY A 62 -23.31 -56.72 -13.57
C GLY A 62 -22.91 -56.48 -15.02
N ASP A 63 -22.00 -57.31 -15.52
CA ASP A 63 -21.92 -57.71 -16.92
C ASP A 63 -22.57 -59.10 -17.03
N ILE A 64 -23.51 -59.30 -17.95
CA ILE A 64 -24.01 -60.63 -18.32
C ILE A 64 -24.09 -60.72 -19.84
N GLU A 65 -23.19 -61.53 -20.42
CA GLU A 65 -23.33 -62.11 -21.75
C GLU A 65 -24.08 -63.45 -21.70
N LEU A 66 -24.72 -63.72 -22.83
CA LEU A 66 -25.44 -64.91 -23.29
C LEU A 66 -25.02 -66.28 -22.72
N PHE A 67 -26.02 -67.12 -22.45
CA PHE A 67 -25.95 -68.57 -22.71
C PHE A 67 -27.22 -69.06 -23.42
N ILE A 68 -27.02 -69.67 -24.58
CA ILE A 68 -27.98 -70.54 -25.29
C ILE A 68 -27.91 -71.91 -24.62
N THR A 69 -29.06 -72.54 -24.35
CA THR A 69 -29.12 -73.98 -24.14
C THR A 69 -30.42 -74.51 -24.72
N ALA A 70 -30.29 -75.27 -25.81
CA ALA A 70 -31.32 -76.17 -26.31
C ALA A 70 -31.31 -77.43 -25.45
N VAL A 71 -32.49 -77.92 -25.08
CA VAL A 71 -32.69 -79.30 -24.64
C VAL A 71 -33.90 -79.85 -25.38
N SER A 72 -33.63 -80.81 -26.25
CA SER A 72 -34.61 -81.76 -26.79
C SER A 72 -35.16 -82.64 -25.67
N SER A 73 -36.45 -82.92 -25.69
CA SER A 73 -36.99 -84.14 -25.10
C SER A 73 -38.04 -84.72 -26.05
N THR A 74 -37.66 -85.83 -26.66
CA THR A 74 -38.50 -86.85 -27.29
C THR A 74 -38.91 -87.87 -26.23
N LEU A 75 -40.09 -88.49 -26.41
CA LEU A 75 -40.54 -89.85 -26.03
C LEU A 75 -42.09 -89.80 -25.98
N GLU A 76 -42.89 -90.81 -26.30
CA GLU A 76 -42.87 -91.97 -27.21
C GLU A 76 -44.28 -92.59 -27.11
N GLU A 77 -44.55 -93.63 -27.91
CA GLU A 77 -45.69 -94.57 -27.88
C GLU A 77 -47.01 -94.11 -28.54
N GLU A 78 -47.68 -94.90 -29.39
CA GLU A 78 -47.47 -96.27 -29.85
C GLU A 78 -48.19 -96.48 -31.20
N GLY A 79 -47.87 -97.60 -31.88
CA GLY A 79 -48.16 -97.85 -33.28
C GLY A 79 -49.54 -98.40 -33.65
N GLY A 80 -49.72 -98.61 -34.94
CA GLY A 80 -50.88 -99.30 -35.55
C GLY A 80 -51.01 -98.96 -37.03
N GLY A 81 -50.55 -99.86 -37.89
CA GLY A 81 -50.48 -99.66 -39.34
C GLY A 81 -51.79 -99.89 -40.11
N GLY A 82 -51.73 -99.68 -41.42
CA GLY A 82 -52.61 -100.30 -42.41
C GLY A 82 -53.46 -99.36 -43.26
N GLU A 83 -53.11 -99.33 -44.55
CA GLU A 83 -53.99 -99.13 -45.72
C GLU A 83 -54.52 -97.73 -46.09
N GLU A 84 -54.00 -97.20 -47.20
CA GLU A 84 -54.79 -96.44 -48.19
C GLU A 84 -55.90 -97.33 -48.75
N PRO A 85 -57.12 -96.81 -49.02
CA PRO A 85 -57.29 -95.96 -50.19
C PRO A 85 -58.39 -94.88 -50.11
N GLY A 86 -58.37 -93.95 -51.07
CA GLY A 86 -59.60 -93.37 -51.63
C GLY A 86 -59.91 -91.94 -51.23
N GLY A 87 -59.91 -91.05 -52.23
CA GLY A 87 -60.21 -89.63 -52.08
C GLY A 87 -61.60 -89.30 -51.58
N GLY A 88 -61.69 -88.14 -50.94
CA GLY A 88 -62.94 -87.47 -50.57
C GLY A 88 -62.72 -86.31 -49.61
N GLY A 89 -62.53 -85.11 -50.16
CA GLY A 89 -62.81 -83.81 -49.51
C GLY A 89 -61.96 -83.44 -48.28
N GLU A 90 -60.90 -82.67 -48.51
CA GLU A 90 -60.21 -81.91 -47.46
C GLU A 90 -61.20 -80.87 -46.88
N PRO A 91 -61.48 -80.87 -45.57
CA PRO A 91 -62.31 -79.83 -44.98
C PRO A 91 -61.52 -78.52 -45.01
N THR A 92 -61.94 -77.59 -45.87
CA THR A 92 -61.48 -76.21 -45.80
C THR A 92 -61.87 -75.67 -44.44
N ILE A 93 -60.89 -75.50 -43.54
CA ILE A 93 -61.07 -74.77 -42.28
C ILE A 93 -61.61 -73.40 -42.67
N PRO A 94 -62.75 -72.94 -42.12
CA PRO A 94 -63.25 -71.60 -42.44
C PRO A 94 -62.15 -70.58 -42.14
N PRO A 95 -61.91 -69.60 -43.02
CA PRO A 95 -60.90 -68.58 -42.76
C PRO A 95 -61.20 -67.92 -41.41
N ASP A 96 -60.16 -67.79 -40.58
CA ASP A 96 -60.27 -67.11 -39.31
C ASP A 96 -60.64 -65.65 -39.54
N THR A 97 -61.75 -65.23 -38.93
CA THR A 97 -62.32 -63.89 -39.07
C THR A 97 -62.37 -63.16 -37.74
N THR A 98 -61.85 -63.75 -36.66
CA THR A 98 -61.90 -63.18 -35.32
C THR A 98 -60.56 -62.51 -34.97
N PRO A 99 -60.54 -61.23 -34.58
CA PRO A 99 -59.33 -60.59 -34.06
C PRO A 99 -58.91 -61.14 -32.68
N PRO A 100 -57.61 -61.03 -32.32
CA PRO A 100 -57.12 -61.45 -31.01
C PRO A 100 -57.70 -60.61 -29.87
N VAL A 101 -58.06 -61.23 -28.76
CA VAL A 101 -58.56 -60.55 -27.54
C VAL A 101 -57.38 -60.09 -26.68
N ILE A 102 -57.19 -58.78 -26.55
CA ILE A 102 -56.12 -58.17 -25.75
C ILE A 102 -56.53 -58.07 -24.27
N SER A 103 -55.64 -58.47 -23.35
CA SER A 103 -55.82 -58.37 -21.89
C SER A 103 -54.50 -58.05 -21.16
N GLY A 104 -54.59 -57.61 -19.90
CA GLY A 104 -53.40 -57.42 -19.04
C GLY A 104 -52.45 -56.28 -19.42
N VAL A 105 -52.93 -55.25 -20.13
CA VAL A 105 -52.10 -54.13 -20.59
C VAL A 105 -51.56 -53.33 -19.41
N SER A 106 -50.23 -53.22 -19.27
CA SER A 106 -49.59 -52.40 -18.24
C SER A 106 -48.20 -51.91 -18.64
N ALA A 107 -47.75 -50.83 -17.99
CA ALA A 107 -46.38 -50.32 -18.09
C ALA A 107 -45.61 -50.67 -16.80
N ILE A 108 -44.46 -51.31 -16.95
CA ILE A 108 -43.57 -51.72 -15.85
C ILE A 108 -42.14 -51.23 -16.12
N ASN A 109 -41.24 -51.39 -15.14
CA ASN A 109 -39.83 -50.96 -15.25
C ASN A 109 -39.68 -49.51 -15.73
N ILE A 110 -40.52 -48.60 -15.20
CA ILE A 110 -40.51 -47.19 -15.58
C ILE A 110 -39.24 -46.55 -15.03
N THR A 111 -38.43 -45.99 -15.91
CA THR A 111 -37.19 -45.28 -15.62
C THR A 111 -37.34 -43.79 -15.97
N ILE A 112 -36.25 -43.02 -15.83
CA ILE A 112 -36.21 -41.61 -16.27
C ILE A 112 -36.37 -41.44 -17.80
N THR A 113 -36.05 -42.47 -18.60
CA THR A 113 -36.02 -42.38 -20.08
C THR A 113 -36.67 -43.56 -20.80
N GLY A 114 -37.39 -44.43 -20.10
CA GLY A 114 -38.00 -45.62 -20.70
C GLY A 114 -39.02 -46.33 -19.81
N ALA A 115 -39.76 -47.25 -20.40
CA ALA A 115 -40.71 -48.14 -19.73
C ALA A 115 -40.92 -49.40 -20.58
N THR A 116 -41.28 -50.52 -19.96
CA THR A 116 -41.64 -51.76 -20.67
C THR A 116 -43.15 -51.91 -20.67
N ILE A 117 -43.75 -52.06 -21.85
CA ILE A 117 -45.19 -52.30 -22.03
C ILE A 117 -45.42 -53.80 -22.20
N ILE A 118 -46.29 -54.37 -21.37
CA ILE A 118 -46.66 -55.78 -21.39
C ILE A 118 -48.16 -55.96 -21.58
N TRP A 119 -48.56 -57.01 -22.29
CA TRP A 119 -49.95 -57.45 -22.45
C TRP A 119 -50.00 -58.91 -22.91
N SER A 120 -51.20 -59.50 -22.93
CA SER A 120 -51.44 -60.85 -23.41
C SER A 120 -52.60 -60.91 -24.41
N THR A 121 -52.57 -61.90 -25.29
CA THR A 121 -53.64 -62.21 -26.24
C THR A 121 -54.08 -63.67 -26.10
N ASN A 122 -55.33 -63.98 -26.45
CA ASN A 122 -55.87 -65.35 -26.40
C ASN A 122 -55.35 -66.27 -27.52
N GLU A 123 -54.62 -65.72 -28.50
CA GLU A 123 -54.05 -66.42 -29.64
C GLU A 123 -52.74 -65.77 -30.12
N ALA A 124 -51.93 -66.49 -30.90
CA ALA A 124 -50.61 -66.00 -31.30
C ALA A 124 -50.72 -64.82 -32.29
N SER A 125 -50.22 -63.66 -31.88
CA SER A 125 -50.34 -62.41 -32.65
C SER A 125 -49.07 -61.56 -32.58
N ASP A 126 -48.93 -60.60 -33.49
CA ASP A 126 -47.83 -59.65 -33.48
C ASP A 126 -47.94 -58.66 -32.31
N SER A 127 -46.86 -57.90 -32.07
CA SER A 127 -46.82 -56.93 -30.98
C SER A 127 -46.60 -55.53 -31.53
N LEU A 128 -47.50 -54.58 -31.27
CA LEU A 128 -47.30 -53.17 -31.62
C LEU A 128 -47.79 -52.25 -30.51
N THR A 129 -46.98 -51.28 -30.11
CA THR A 129 -47.37 -50.22 -29.16
C THR A 129 -47.26 -48.87 -29.83
N ASP A 130 -48.39 -48.16 -29.96
CA ASP A 130 -48.42 -46.73 -30.29
C ASP A 130 -48.27 -45.95 -28.97
N TYR A 131 -47.36 -44.99 -28.88
CA TYR A 131 -47.15 -44.18 -27.68
C TYR A 131 -46.77 -42.73 -27.97
N GLY A 132 -47.01 -41.82 -27.02
CA GLY A 132 -46.67 -40.40 -27.14
C GLY A 132 -47.15 -39.54 -25.99
N VAL A 133 -46.79 -38.25 -25.98
CA VAL A 133 -47.17 -37.30 -24.91
C VAL A 133 -48.63 -36.84 -24.98
N THR A 134 -49.37 -37.31 -25.98
CA THR A 134 -50.81 -37.09 -26.16
C THR A 134 -51.45 -38.36 -26.74
N ILE A 135 -52.78 -38.44 -26.73
CA ILE A 135 -53.56 -39.51 -27.36
C ILE A 135 -53.37 -39.63 -28.89
N ALA A 136 -52.64 -38.71 -29.52
CA ALA A 136 -52.23 -38.83 -30.92
C ALA A 136 -51.04 -39.80 -31.10
N TYR A 137 -50.39 -40.18 -30.00
CA TYR A 137 -49.21 -41.06 -29.92
C TYR A 137 -48.01 -40.54 -30.74
N GLY A 138 -48.04 -40.69 -32.07
CA GLY A 138 -47.01 -40.16 -32.97
C GLY A 138 -45.69 -40.93 -32.96
N LEU A 139 -45.50 -41.89 -32.05
CA LEU A 139 -44.41 -42.85 -32.03
C LEU A 139 -44.99 -44.27 -31.94
N SER A 140 -44.27 -45.25 -32.49
CA SER A 140 -44.66 -46.66 -32.44
C SER A 140 -43.44 -47.57 -32.32
N VAL A 141 -43.59 -48.68 -31.61
CA VAL A 141 -42.63 -49.79 -31.58
C VAL A 141 -43.37 -51.08 -31.91
N SER A 142 -42.74 -51.99 -32.67
CA SER A 142 -43.39 -53.23 -33.08
C SER A 142 -42.42 -54.42 -33.15
N SER A 143 -42.97 -55.62 -33.02
CA SER A 143 -42.32 -56.91 -33.27
C SER A 143 -43.26 -57.82 -34.05
N SER A 144 -42.78 -58.44 -35.13
CA SER A 144 -43.58 -59.32 -36.00
C SER A 144 -43.64 -60.78 -35.51
N THR A 145 -43.03 -61.08 -34.37
CA THR A 145 -43.07 -62.43 -33.77
C THR A 145 -44.45 -62.71 -33.20
N LEU A 146 -45.10 -63.77 -33.67
CA LEU A 146 -46.42 -64.17 -33.19
C LEU A 146 -46.29 -64.87 -31.83
N VAL A 147 -46.81 -64.24 -30.78
CA VAL A 147 -46.78 -64.72 -29.39
C VAL A 147 -48.11 -64.41 -28.70
N THR A 148 -48.36 -65.05 -27.55
CA THR A 148 -49.53 -64.76 -26.69
C THR A 148 -49.19 -63.90 -25.48
N SER A 149 -47.90 -63.73 -25.19
CA SER A 149 -47.37 -62.86 -24.13
C SER A 149 -46.41 -61.86 -24.75
N HIS A 150 -46.80 -60.58 -24.73
CA HIS A 150 -46.13 -59.51 -25.43
C HIS A 150 -45.36 -58.62 -24.46
N SER A 151 -44.19 -58.15 -24.89
CA SER A 151 -43.34 -57.24 -24.12
C SER A 151 -42.54 -56.35 -25.06
N LEU A 152 -42.77 -55.03 -25.03
CA LEU A 152 -42.04 -54.05 -25.83
C LEU A 152 -41.41 -52.96 -24.94
N ASN A 153 -40.15 -52.65 -25.19
CA ASN A 153 -39.42 -51.60 -24.47
C ASN A 153 -39.56 -50.26 -25.19
N LEU A 154 -40.01 -49.25 -24.45
CA LEU A 154 -39.99 -47.85 -24.83
C LEU A 154 -38.70 -47.21 -24.30
N ILE A 155 -37.93 -46.58 -25.18
CA ILE A 155 -36.64 -45.92 -24.86
C ILE A 155 -36.63 -44.50 -25.40
N ASN A 156 -35.69 -43.67 -24.94
CA ASN A 156 -35.54 -42.27 -25.34
C ASN A 156 -36.75 -41.38 -25.00
N LEU A 157 -37.45 -41.70 -23.91
CA LEU A 157 -38.53 -40.88 -23.36
C LEU A 157 -37.97 -39.67 -22.59
N LEU A 158 -38.75 -38.60 -22.49
CA LEU A 158 -38.41 -37.43 -21.69
C LEU A 158 -38.68 -37.69 -20.20
N PRO A 159 -37.84 -37.23 -19.26
CA PRO A 159 -38.09 -37.33 -17.81
C PRO A 159 -39.33 -36.55 -17.36
N GLN A 160 -39.93 -36.94 -16.23
CA GLN A 160 -41.13 -36.31 -15.65
C GLN A 160 -42.27 -36.06 -16.67
N THR A 161 -42.40 -36.94 -17.65
CA THR A 161 -43.33 -36.74 -18.77
C THR A 161 -44.35 -37.87 -18.78
N THR A 162 -45.63 -37.51 -18.79
CA THR A 162 -46.73 -38.46 -18.94
C THR A 162 -46.85 -38.86 -20.40
N TYR A 163 -46.77 -40.16 -20.66
CA TYR A 163 -46.97 -40.76 -21.97
C TYR A 163 -48.29 -41.54 -22.00
N HIS A 164 -49.06 -41.30 -23.05
CA HIS A 164 -50.18 -42.11 -23.50
C HIS A 164 -49.67 -43.25 -24.37
N PHE A 165 -50.25 -44.43 -24.24
CA PHE A 165 -49.97 -45.57 -25.11
C PHE A 165 -51.19 -46.47 -25.31
N ARG A 166 -51.24 -47.16 -26.45
CA ARG A 166 -52.16 -48.25 -26.73
C ARG A 166 -51.41 -49.38 -27.43
N VAL A 167 -51.91 -50.59 -27.29
CA VAL A 167 -51.33 -51.77 -27.93
C VAL A 167 -52.24 -52.29 -29.05
N LYS A 168 -51.63 -52.85 -30.08
CA LYS A 168 -52.29 -53.52 -31.19
C LYS A 168 -51.63 -54.88 -31.42
N SER A 169 -52.45 -55.84 -31.79
CA SER A 169 -52.01 -57.20 -32.08
C SER A 169 -52.80 -57.73 -33.27
N LYS A 170 -52.07 -58.33 -34.22
CA LYS A 170 -52.58 -58.90 -35.46
C LYS A 170 -52.22 -60.37 -35.54
N ASP A 171 -53.20 -61.23 -35.77
CA ASP A 171 -52.98 -62.67 -35.94
C ASP A 171 -52.32 -63.02 -37.29
N ALA A 172 -52.08 -64.30 -37.55
CA ALA A 172 -51.52 -64.77 -38.82
C ALA A 172 -52.48 -64.57 -40.02
N SER A 173 -53.78 -64.43 -39.75
CA SER A 173 -54.86 -64.22 -40.72
C SER A 173 -55.12 -62.74 -41.03
N SER A 174 -54.33 -61.84 -40.44
CA SER A 174 -54.41 -60.37 -40.54
C SER A 174 -55.60 -59.71 -39.84
N ASN A 175 -56.28 -60.37 -38.91
CA ASN A 175 -57.29 -59.74 -38.05
C ASN A 175 -56.59 -58.92 -36.94
N GLU A 176 -56.95 -57.64 -36.79
CA GLU A 176 -56.28 -56.71 -35.87
C GLU A 176 -57.19 -56.31 -34.71
N ALA A 177 -56.65 -56.37 -33.49
CA ALA A 177 -57.28 -55.80 -32.30
C ALA A 177 -56.47 -54.61 -31.77
N VAL A 178 -57.18 -53.67 -31.15
CA VAL A 178 -56.63 -52.42 -30.61
C VAL A 178 -57.14 -52.23 -29.18
N SER A 179 -56.24 -51.95 -28.24
CA SER A 179 -56.62 -51.66 -26.86
C SER A 179 -57.18 -50.24 -26.67
N ALA A 180 -57.74 -49.98 -25.49
CA ALA A 180 -57.97 -48.62 -25.00
C ALA A 180 -56.64 -47.85 -24.79
N ASP A 181 -56.74 -46.56 -24.50
CA ASP A 181 -55.62 -45.70 -24.11
C ASP A 181 -55.23 -45.93 -22.65
N TYR A 182 -53.92 -45.99 -22.40
CA TYR A 182 -53.31 -46.12 -21.08
C TYR A 182 -52.22 -45.07 -20.90
N THR A 183 -51.86 -44.76 -19.66
CA THR A 183 -50.81 -43.76 -19.37
C THR A 183 -49.78 -44.26 -18.37
N PHE A 184 -48.55 -43.76 -18.50
CA PHE A 184 -47.53 -43.84 -17.45
C PHE A 184 -46.70 -42.54 -17.42
N THR A 185 -46.04 -42.25 -16.30
CA THR A 185 -45.18 -41.06 -16.17
C THR A 185 -43.75 -41.50 -15.86
N THR A 186 -42.79 -41.05 -16.66
CA THR A 186 -41.35 -41.30 -16.42
C THR A 186 -40.88 -40.63 -15.13
N LEU A 187 -39.83 -41.19 -14.51
CA LEU A 187 -39.29 -40.65 -13.25
C LEU A 187 -38.64 -39.27 -13.44
N THR A 188 -38.55 -38.48 -12.36
CA THR A 188 -37.83 -37.20 -12.33
C THR A 188 -36.31 -37.40 -12.32
N GLU A 189 -35.56 -36.47 -12.90
CA GLU A 189 -34.10 -36.47 -12.85
C GLU A 189 -33.62 -36.23 -11.39
N PRO A 190 -32.63 -36.99 -10.88
CA PRO A 190 -32.09 -36.77 -9.55
C PRO A 190 -31.37 -35.42 -9.50
N ASP A 191 -31.59 -34.68 -8.42
CA ASP A 191 -30.83 -33.45 -8.17
C ASP A 191 -29.38 -33.78 -7.82
N THR A 192 -28.47 -33.27 -8.64
CA THR A 192 -27.02 -33.48 -8.52
C THR A 192 -26.26 -32.18 -8.25
N THR A 193 -26.97 -31.07 -8.05
CA THR A 193 -26.37 -29.76 -7.86
C THR A 193 -26.32 -29.38 -6.38
N PRO A 194 -25.14 -29.03 -5.82
CA PRO A 194 -25.06 -28.52 -4.47
C PRO A 194 -25.71 -27.14 -4.30
N PRO A 195 -26.15 -26.78 -3.08
CA PRO A 195 -26.70 -25.46 -2.79
C PRO A 195 -25.66 -24.35 -3.02
N ILE A 196 -26.09 -23.22 -3.56
CA ILE A 196 -25.25 -22.03 -3.75
C ILE A 196 -25.29 -21.17 -2.48
N ILE A 197 -24.16 -21.11 -1.77
CA ILE A 197 -24.00 -20.30 -0.56
C ILE A 197 -23.69 -18.83 -0.91
N SER A 198 -24.38 -17.90 -0.26
CA SER A 198 -24.24 -16.44 -0.45
C SER A 198 -24.39 -15.66 0.87
N ASN A 199 -24.16 -14.34 0.83
CA ASN A 199 -24.39 -13.41 1.96
C ASN A 199 -23.76 -13.79 3.31
N ILE A 200 -22.61 -14.48 3.28
CA ILE A 200 -21.91 -14.90 4.50
C ILE A 200 -21.39 -13.67 5.25
N ARG A 201 -21.83 -13.50 6.50
CA ARG A 201 -21.46 -12.41 7.39
C ARG A 201 -21.41 -12.88 8.85
N VAL A 202 -20.78 -12.07 9.70
CA VAL A 202 -20.71 -12.30 11.15
C VAL A 202 -21.24 -11.06 11.86
N GLU A 203 -22.13 -11.25 12.83
CA GLU A 203 -22.78 -10.20 13.62
C GLU A 203 -22.71 -10.55 15.12
N ASN A 204 -23.10 -9.60 15.98
CA ASN A 204 -23.14 -9.78 17.44
C ASN A 204 -21.84 -10.35 18.02
N ILE A 205 -20.69 -9.82 17.57
CA ILE A 205 -19.38 -10.24 18.06
C ILE A 205 -19.16 -9.64 19.46
N THR A 206 -18.96 -10.51 20.43
CA THR A 206 -18.56 -10.16 21.80
C THR A 206 -17.15 -10.67 22.07
N GLY A 207 -16.64 -10.52 23.30
CA GLY A 207 -15.37 -11.14 23.69
C GLY A 207 -15.40 -12.67 23.67
N THR A 208 -16.57 -13.29 23.80
CA THR A 208 -16.70 -14.75 23.98
C THR A 208 -17.69 -15.42 23.02
N SER A 209 -18.33 -14.66 22.12
CA SER A 209 -19.32 -15.19 21.18
C SER A 209 -19.38 -14.40 19.88
N ALA A 210 -19.93 -15.01 18.84
CA ALA A 210 -20.22 -14.36 17.55
C ALA A 210 -21.33 -15.12 16.82
N THR A 211 -22.12 -14.46 15.99
CA THR A 211 -23.19 -15.10 15.21
C THR A 211 -22.85 -15.10 13.73
N VAL A 212 -22.80 -16.28 13.10
CA VAL A 212 -22.52 -16.45 11.67
C VAL A 212 -23.84 -16.59 10.92
N LEU A 213 -24.03 -15.81 9.85
CA LEU A 213 -25.23 -15.83 9.02
C LEU A 213 -24.87 -15.98 7.54
N TRP A 214 -25.69 -16.73 6.79
CA TRP A 214 -25.55 -16.90 5.34
C TRP A 214 -26.88 -17.33 4.72
N ASP A 215 -26.97 -17.28 3.38
CA ASP A 215 -28.16 -17.70 2.64
C ASP A 215 -27.81 -18.76 1.58
N THR A 216 -28.79 -19.62 1.24
CA THR A 216 -28.73 -20.58 0.15
C THR A 216 -29.89 -20.39 -0.84
N ASN A 217 -29.69 -20.75 -2.10
CA ASN A 217 -30.74 -20.72 -3.14
C ASN A 217 -31.86 -21.76 -2.89
N GLU A 218 -31.57 -22.81 -2.15
CA GLU A 218 -32.47 -23.91 -1.81
C GLU A 218 -32.39 -24.29 -0.33
N SER A 219 -33.39 -25.01 0.18
CA SER A 219 -33.44 -25.39 1.59
C SER A 219 -32.35 -26.42 1.91
N SER A 220 -31.48 -26.09 2.85
CA SER A 220 -30.31 -26.90 3.18
C SER A 220 -29.99 -26.86 4.67
N THR A 221 -29.14 -27.78 5.14
CA THR A 221 -28.66 -27.81 6.52
C THR A 221 -27.68 -26.67 6.81
N SER A 222 -27.43 -26.40 8.10
CA SER A 222 -26.48 -25.38 8.54
C SER A 222 -25.27 -26.02 9.20
N ARG A 223 -24.06 -25.71 8.76
CA ARG A 223 -22.83 -26.10 9.46
C ARG A 223 -21.80 -24.98 9.43
N VAL A 224 -21.11 -24.77 10.55
CA VAL A 224 -19.96 -23.87 10.65
C VAL A 224 -18.78 -24.65 11.22
N ASP A 225 -17.68 -24.70 10.46
CA ASP A 225 -16.37 -25.11 10.97
C ASP A 225 -15.62 -23.83 11.35
N TYR A 226 -15.09 -23.73 12.57
CA TYR A 226 -14.38 -22.54 13.06
C TYR A 226 -13.22 -22.86 14.00
N GLY A 227 -12.27 -21.94 14.14
CA GLY A 227 -11.15 -22.03 15.09
C GLY A 227 -10.07 -20.98 14.88
N GLU A 228 -9.01 -21.02 15.67
CA GLU A 228 -7.92 -20.01 15.65
C GLU A 228 -7.00 -20.12 14.42
N THR A 229 -7.15 -21.20 13.64
CA THR A 229 -6.38 -21.44 12.40
C THR A 229 -7.29 -21.99 11.30
N ILE A 230 -6.77 -22.05 10.07
CA ILE A 230 -7.47 -22.63 8.91
C ILE A 230 -7.79 -24.13 9.04
N SER A 231 -7.30 -24.79 10.08
CA SER A 231 -7.69 -26.16 10.44
C SER A 231 -9.04 -26.21 11.17
N TYR A 232 -9.55 -25.07 11.62
CA TYR A 232 -10.79 -24.88 12.37
C TYR A 232 -10.80 -25.68 13.70
N GLY A 233 -10.93 -27.00 13.66
CA GLY A 233 -10.88 -27.83 14.86
C GLY A 233 -12.11 -27.77 15.75
N LYS A 234 -13.04 -26.81 15.55
CA LYS A 234 -14.38 -26.79 16.14
C LYS A 234 -15.44 -26.79 15.04
N THR A 235 -16.56 -27.46 15.29
CA THR A 235 -17.69 -27.54 14.35
C THR A 235 -19.00 -27.47 15.09
N ILE A 236 -19.95 -26.70 14.55
CA ILE A 236 -21.36 -26.72 14.96
C ILE A 236 -22.25 -27.00 13.76
N THR A 237 -23.37 -27.71 13.99
CA THR A 237 -24.29 -28.14 12.93
C THR A 237 -25.74 -28.00 13.36
N SER A 238 -26.63 -27.82 12.39
CA SER A 238 -28.09 -27.94 12.52
C SER A 238 -28.64 -28.68 11.29
N SER A 239 -29.48 -29.69 11.53
CA SER A 239 -30.12 -30.49 10.47
C SER A 239 -31.39 -29.85 9.90
N THR A 240 -31.85 -28.73 10.45
CA THR A 240 -33.03 -28.02 9.95
C THR A 240 -32.79 -27.46 8.56
N LEU A 241 -33.63 -27.82 7.59
CA LEU A 241 -33.52 -27.34 6.22
C LEU A 241 -34.12 -25.93 6.09
N VAL A 242 -33.26 -24.93 5.88
CA VAL A 242 -33.63 -23.52 5.75
C VAL A 242 -32.89 -22.87 4.58
N LYS A 243 -33.35 -21.70 4.14
CA LYS A 243 -32.66 -20.88 3.12
C LYS A 243 -31.86 -19.72 3.71
N SER A 244 -32.18 -19.31 4.94
CA SER A 244 -31.45 -18.30 5.70
C SER A 244 -30.97 -18.94 6.98
N HIS A 245 -29.66 -18.98 7.13
CA HIS A 245 -28.96 -19.72 8.17
C HIS A 245 -28.42 -18.75 9.21
N GLN A 246 -28.50 -19.16 10.47
CA GLN A 246 -27.94 -18.44 11.61
C GLN A 246 -27.37 -19.44 12.60
N MET A 247 -26.11 -19.27 12.98
CA MET A 247 -25.43 -20.13 13.95
C MET A 247 -24.63 -19.30 14.94
N GLN A 248 -24.87 -19.48 16.23
CA GLN A 248 -24.15 -18.79 17.30
C GLN A 248 -22.92 -19.59 17.76
N LEU A 249 -21.76 -18.95 17.73
CA LEU A 249 -20.50 -19.43 18.30
C LEU A 249 -20.40 -18.93 19.75
N SER A 250 -20.02 -19.81 20.66
CA SER A 250 -19.85 -19.51 22.09
C SER A 250 -18.50 -20.03 22.60
N ASN A 251 -18.11 -19.63 23.81
CA ASN A 251 -16.85 -20.01 24.46
C ASN A 251 -15.62 -19.70 23.60
N LEU A 252 -15.65 -18.54 22.94
CA LEU A 252 -14.51 -17.98 22.23
C LEU A 252 -13.59 -17.26 23.22
N THR A 253 -12.32 -17.17 22.87
CA THR A 253 -11.32 -16.41 23.60
C THR A 253 -11.39 -14.92 23.21
N PRO A 254 -11.36 -13.97 24.16
CA PRO A 254 -11.30 -12.54 23.85
C PRO A 254 -10.10 -12.14 23.00
N ASP A 255 -10.23 -11.02 22.28
CA ASP A 255 -9.21 -10.43 21.40
C ASP A 255 -8.52 -11.40 20.40
N THR A 256 -9.21 -12.49 20.04
CA THR A 256 -8.64 -13.60 19.27
C THR A 256 -9.22 -13.66 17.86
N LEU A 257 -8.34 -13.86 16.86
CA LEU A 257 -8.74 -14.06 15.47
C LEU A 257 -9.24 -15.49 15.25
N TYR A 258 -10.47 -15.64 14.77
CA TYR A 258 -11.05 -16.92 14.39
C TYR A 258 -11.22 -17.00 12.87
N HIS A 259 -10.78 -18.12 12.30
CA HIS A 259 -11.10 -18.62 10.98
C HIS A 259 -12.40 -19.42 11.01
N PHE A 260 -13.22 -19.31 9.99
CA PHE A 260 -14.40 -20.14 9.81
C PHE A 260 -14.77 -20.34 8.35
N ARG A 261 -15.49 -21.43 8.09
CA ARG A 261 -16.21 -21.66 6.83
C ARG A 261 -17.58 -22.23 7.14
N VAL A 262 -18.51 -22.01 6.21
CA VAL A 262 -19.85 -22.57 6.30
C VAL A 262 -20.03 -23.70 5.30
N ALA A 263 -20.84 -24.68 5.67
CA ALA A 263 -21.24 -25.78 4.82
C ALA A 263 -22.76 -25.93 4.88
N SER A 264 -23.34 -26.29 3.74
CA SER A 264 -24.78 -26.53 3.61
C SER A 264 -25.01 -27.73 2.72
N THR A 265 -25.87 -28.65 3.17
CA THR A 265 -26.23 -29.88 2.44
C THR A 265 -27.73 -29.88 2.17
N ASP A 266 -28.14 -30.07 0.92
CA ASP A 266 -29.54 -30.16 0.53
C ASP A 266 -30.20 -31.49 0.95
N SER A 267 -31.48 -31.69 0.61
CA SER A 267 -32.20 -32.95 0.90
C SER A 267 -31.74 -34.13 0.03
N SER A 268 -31.05 -33.85 -1.07
CA SER A 268 -30.51 -34.84 -2.02
C SER A 268 -29.06 -35.23 -1.69
N ASN A 269 -28.55 -34.75 -0.55
CA ASN A 269 -27.22 -35.00 -0.02
C ASN A 269 -26.06 -34.34 -0.80
N ASN A 270 -26.34 -33.32 -1.61
CA ASN A 270 -25.31 -32.50 -2.25
C ASN A 270 -24.80 -31.43 -1.27
N THR A 271 -23.48 -31.35 -1.06
CA THR A 271 -22.88 -30.45 -0.07
C THR A 271 -22.06 -29.35 -0.73
N ALA A 272 -22.30 -28.10 -0.31
CA ALA A 272 -21.49 -26.95 -0.68
C ALA A 272 -20.67 -26.43 0.50
N LEU A 273 -19.49 -25.89 0.20
CA LEU A 273 -18.57 -25.28 1.16
C LEU A 273 -18.23 -23.86 0.73
N SER A 274 -18.19 -22.94 1.68
CA SER A 274 -17.63 -21.61 1.44
C SER A 274 -16.09 -21.62 1.45
N SER A 275 -15.49 -20.57 0.92
CA SER A 275 -14.09 -20.24 1.22
C SER A 275 -13.92 -19.89 2.71
N ASP A 276 -12.69 -19.96 3.20
CA ASP A 276 -12.30 -19.45 4.52
C ASP A 276 -12.64 -17.97 4.68
N ARG A 277 -13.07 -17.60 5.88
CA ARG A 277 -13.39 -16.24 6.32
C ARG A 277 -12.91 -16.07 7.76
N THR A 278 -12.77 -14.82 8.19
CA THR A 278 -12.29 -14.52 9.54
C THR A 278 -13.15 -13.48 10.25
N PHE A 279 -13.14 -13.53 11.57
CA PHE A 279 -13.61 -12.48 12.47
C PHE A 279 -12.73 -12.45 13.72
N ARG A 280 -12.72 -11.35 14.48
CA ARG A 280 -11.97 -11.21 15.73
C ARG A 280 -12.94 -10.89 16.86
N THR A 281 -12.86 -11.62 17.97
CA THR A 281 -13.62 -11.31 19.20
C THR A 281 -13.17 -10.00 19.82
N LEU A 282 -14.05 -9.35 20.59
CA LEU A 282 -13.72 -8.09 21.25
C LEU A 282 -12.72 -8.31 22.40
N ASP A 283 -11.92 -7.29 22.68
CA ASP A 283 -11.10 -7.25 23.90
C ASP A 283 -11.97 -6.87 25.10
N THR A 284 -11.73 -7.52 26.23
CA THR A 284 -12.45 -7.33 27.49
C THR A 284 -11.51 -7.08 28.68
N ILE A 285 -10.20 -7.02 28.45
CA ILE A 285 -9.21 -6.84 29.51
C ILE A 285 -8.90 -5.34 29.61
N PRO A 286 -9.10 -4.69 30.77
CA PRO A 286 -8.69 -3.30 30.95
C PRO A 286 -7.18 -3.10 30.85
N PRO A 287 -6.72 -1.93 30.38
CA PRO A 287 -5.31 -1.63 30.32
C PRO A 287 -4.68 -1.56 31.73
N VAL A 288 -3.38 -1.83 31.82
CA VAL A 288 -2.62 -1.75 33.07
C VAL A 288 -1.78 -0.48 33.06
N ILE A 289 -2.03 0.42 34.01
CA ILE A 289 -1.27 1.67 34.20
C ILE A 289 -0.06 1.39 35.12
N SER A 290 1.14 1.79 34.71
CA SER A 290 2.38 1.57 35.46
C SER A 290 3.39 2.72 35.28
N ASN A 291 4.47 2.68 36.07
CA ASN A 291 5.56 3.67 36.05
C ASN A 291 5.10 5.14 36.15
N ILE A 292 4.12 5.42 37.00
CA ILE A 292 3.63 6.79 37.20
C ILE A 292 4.70 7.60 37.94
N GLN A 293 5.14 8.71 37.33
CA GLN A 293 6.11 9.65 37.89
C GLN A 293 5.61 11.09 37.75
N VAL A 294 6.07 11.96 38.66
CA VAL A 294 5.88 13.41 38.56
C VAL A 294 7.26 14.03 38.40
N ILE A 295 7.46 14.75 37.31
CA ILE A 295 8.73 15.37 36.93
C ILE A 295 8.50 16.84 36.57
N ASN A 296 9.59 17.61 36.41
CA ASN A 296 9.55 19.03 36.02
C ASN A 296 8.57 19.87 36.86
N VAL A 297 8.56 19.65 38.18
CA VAL A 297 7.70 20.41 39.09
C VAL A 297 8.26 21.82 39.23
N THR A 298 7.46 22.81 38.84
CA THR A 298 7.74 24.23 39.06
C THR A 298 6.82 24.79 40.14
N ASP A 299 6.86 26.09 40.35
CA ASP A 299 5.92 26.87 41.16
C ASP A 299 4.49 26.84 40.60
N ASN A 300 4.33 26.73 39.28
CA ASN A 300 3.03 26.85 38.61
C ASN A 300 2.66 25.67 37.68
N SER A 301 3.50 24.65 37.58
CA SER A 301 3.27 23.51 36.70
C SER A 301 3.90 22.21 37.23
N ALA A 302 3.44 21.08 36.72
CA ALA A 302 4.07 19.78 36.96
C ALA A 302 3.76 18.83 35.80
N THR A 303 4.73 18.01 35.41
CA THR A 303 4.56 17.02 34.35
C THR A 303 4.35 15.63 34.95
N ILE A 304 3.30 14.95 34.53
CA ILE A 304 2.99 13.58 34.95
C ILE A 304 3.28 12.63 33.78
N THR A 305 4.07 11.60 34.04
CA THR A 305 4.41 10.57 33.06
C THR A 305 3.98 9.19 33.55
N TRP A 306 3.55 8.34 32.64
CA TRP A 306 3.18 6.95 32.93
C TRP A 306 3.24 6.11 31.65
N VAL A 307 3.18 4.79 31.81
CA VAL A 307 3.08 3.86 30.69
C VAL A 307 1.92 2.89 30.89
N THR A 308 1.32 2.46 29.79
CA THR A 308 0.31 1.40 29.75
C THR A 308 0.86 0.15 29.06
N ASN A 309 0.27 -1.02 29.30
CA ASN A 309 0.64 -2.26 28.58
C ASN A 309 0.15 -2.28 27.13
N GLU A 310 -0.77 -1.40 26.77
CA GLU A 310 -1.38 -1.25 25.46
C GLU A 310 -1.68 0.22 25.14
N ALA A 311 -2.07 0.54 23.91
CA ALA A 311 -2.34 1.93 23.53
C ALA A 311 -3.68 2.40 24.12
N THR A 312 -3.64 3.49 24.90
CA THR A 312 -4.81 4.05 25.58
C THR A 312 -4.95 5.54 25.33
N THR A 313 -6.17 6.06 25.38
CA THR A 313 -6.43 7.47 25.69
C THR A 313 -6.34 7.64 27.21
N SER A 314 -6.12 8.86 27.69
CA SER A 314 -5.95 9.08 29.12
C SER A 314 -6.56 10.39 29.61
N ARG A 315 -7.03 10.37 30.85
CA ARG A 315 -7.53 11.54 31.57
C ARG A 315 -6.84 11.63 32.92
N ILE A 316 -6.31 12.80 33.24
CA ILE A 316 -5.73 13.08 34.56
C ILE A 316 -6.74 13.89 35.36
N PHE A 317 -7.19 13.33 36.47
CA PHE A 317 -8.00 14.03 37.45
C PHE A 317 -7.08 14.57 38.54
N TYR A 318 -7.04 15.88 38.74
CA TYR A 318 -6.19 16.50 39.76
C TYR A 318 -6.92 17.59 40.55
N ARG A 319 -6.57 17.78 41.83
CA ARG A 319 -7.12 18.84 42.68
C ARG A 319 -6.16 19.23 43.78
N ARG A 320 -6.42 20.37 44.43
CA ARG A 320 -5.70 20.75 45.66
C ARG A 320 -6.11 19.82 46.79
N GLN A 321 -5.15 19.36 47.57
CA GLN A 321 -5.42 18.48 48.70
C GLN A 321 -6.39 19.16 49.69
N GLY A 322 -7.46 18.45 50.06
CA GLY A 322 -8.53 18.98 50.93
C GLY A 322 -9.70 19.66 50.21
N THR A 323 -9.68 19.78 48.88
CA THR A 323 -10.84 20.21 48.08
C THR A 323 -11.68 19.02 47.61
N THR A 324 -12.95 19.24 47.26
CA THR A 324 -13.85 18.14 46.86
C THR A 324 -13.88 17.87 45.36
N THR A 325 -13.55 18.86 44.53
CA THR A 325 -13.76 18.81 43.07
C THR A 325 -12.46 18.61 42.31
N TYR A 326 -12.46 17.68 41.35
CA TYR A 326 -11.32 17.44 40.45
C TYR A 326 -11.40 18.28 39.18
N SER A 327 -10.28 18.89 38.82
CA SER A 327 -10.00 19.36 37.46
C SER A 327 -9.57 18.18 36.60
N ILE A 328 -9.79 18.28 35.29
CA ILE A 328 -9.53 17.19 34.34
C ILE A 328 -8.64 17.70 33.21
N LEU A 329 -7.54 17.01 32.96
CA LEU A 329 -6.77 17.13 31.72
C LEU A 329 -7.07 15.91 30.85
N VAL A 330 -7.44 16.13 29.59
CA VAL A 330 -7.82 15.08 28.63
C VAL A 330 -6.75 14.95 27.55
N ASP A 331 -6.32 13.71 27.31
CA ASP A 331 -5.42 13.33 26.22
C ASP A 331 -6.06 12.17 25.45
N ASP A 332 -6.69 12.49 24.32
CA ASP A 332 -7.38 11.52 23.46
C ASP A 332 -6.44 10.81 22.48
N ASN A 333 -5.11 10.99 22.60
CA ASN A 333 -4.15 10.26 21.78
C ASN A 333 -3.96 8.84 22.32
N LEU A 334 -4.16 7.84 21.45
CA LEU A 334 -3.88 6.43 21.75
C LEU A 334 -2.37 6.19 21.82
N LEU A 335 -1.81 6.23 23.02
CA LEU A 335 -0.38 6.08 23.28
C LEU A 335 -0.12 4.98 24.32
N VAL A 336 1.11 4.46 24.33
CA VAL A 336 1.59 3.50 25.33
C VAL A 336 2.44 4.19 26.39
N SER A 337 3.09 5.30 26.01
CA SER A 337 3.87 6.15 26.89
C SER A 337 3.26 7.54 26.86
N HIS A 338 2.90 8.03 28.04
CA HIS A 338 2.19 9.28 28.19
C HIS A 338 3.03 10.28 28.96
N ASN A 339 2.92 11.54 28.55
CA ASN A 339 3.63 12.65 29.13
C ASN A 339 2.77 13.91 29.02
N ASN A 340 2.18 14.33 30.14
CA ASN A 340 1.21 15.41 30.16
C ASN A 340 1.55 16.43 31.26
N THR A 341 1.52 17.71 30.92
CA THR A 341 1.85 18.81 31.83
C THR A 341 0.60 19.49 32.36
N LEU A 342 0.47 19.54 33.69
CA LEU A 342 -0.51 20.35 34.40
C LEU A 342 0.04 21.78 34.51
N ASN A 343 -0.71 22.77 34.02
CA ASN A 343 -0.35 24.18 34.06
C ASN A 343 -1.29 24.97 34.99
N ASN A 344 -0.94 26.22 35.28
CA ASN A 344 -1.73 27.15 36.09
C ASN A 344 -2.02 26.61 37.51
N LEU A 345 -1.05 25.93 38.10
CA LEU A 345 -1.08 25.49 39.48
C LEU A 345 -0.67 26.65 40.40
N ILE A 346 -1.06 26.57 41.68
CA ILE A 346 -0.70 27.56 42.69
C ILE A 346 0.60 27.12 43.36
N ALA A 347 1.52 28.06 43.59
CA ALA A 347 2.81 27.81 44.22
C ALA A 347 2.70 27.31 45.67
N ASN A 348 3.65 26.45 46.07
CA ASN A 348 3.74 25.84 47.39
C ASN A 348 2.48 25.10 47.88
N VAL A 349 1.68 24.53 46.96
CA VAL A 349 0.44 23.79 47.27
C VAL A 349 0.60 22.31 46.98
N VAL A 350 0.02 21.47 47.84
CA VAL A 350 -0.06 20.03 47.61
C VAL A 350 -1.27 19.72 46.73
N TYR A 351 -1.02 19.03 45.62
CA TYR A 351 -2.03 18.51 44.71
C TYR A 351 -2.12 17.00 44.83
N GLU A 352 -3.33 16.46 44.71
CA GLU A 352 -3.58 15.03 44.56
C GLU A 352 -4.19 14.73 43.19
N PHE A 353 -3.79 13.62 42.57
CA PHE A 353 -4.23 13.24 41.24
C PHE A 353 -4.36 11.73 41.06
N TYR A 354 -5.13 11.31 40.07
CA TYR A 354 -5.16 9.94 39.55
C TYR A 354 -5.42 9.96 38.04
N ILE A 355 -5.08 8.86 37.37
CA ILE A 355 -5.17 8.71 35.93
C ILE A 355 -6.26 7.69 35.61
N VAL A 356 -7.08 7.98 34.60
CA VAL A 356 -7.98 7.02 33.97
C VAL A 356 -7.51 6.79 32.55
N ALA A 357 -7.12 5.56 32.23
CA ALA A 357 -6.71 5.14 30.90
C ALA A 357 -7.83 4.33 30.25
N GLN A 358 -8.09 4.55 28.96
CA GLN A 358 -9.10 3.83 28.18
C GLN A 358 -8.50 3.31 26.88
N ASP A 359 -8.56 2.00 26.66
CA ASP A 359 -8.06 1.36 25.44
C ASP A 359 -8.96 1.65 24.21
N ALA A 360 -8.56 1.12 23.05
CA ALA A 360 -9.32 1.28 21.80
C ALA A 360 -10.65 0.49 21.77
N SER A 361 -10.80 -0.52 22.63
CA SER A 361 -12.01 -1.35 22.78
C SER A 361 -13.00 -0.75 23.80
N GLY A 362 -12.60 0.31 24.50
CA GLY A 362 -13.39 1.05 25.48
C GLY A 362 -13.19 0.58 26.93
N ASN A 363 -12.32 -0.40 27.21
CA ASN A 363 -12.08 -0.84 28.58
C ASN A 363 -11.26 0.22 29.34
N THR A 364 -11.63 0.48 30.59
CA THR A 364 -11.04 1.55 31.39
C THR A 364 -10.31 1.02 32.62
N ALA A 365 -9.15 1.59 32.92
CA ALA A 365 -8.44 1.36 34.16
C ALA A 365 -8.13 2.67 34.88
N GLN A 366 -8.05 2.61 36.20
CA GLN A 366 -7.77 3.76 37.04
C GLN A 366 -6.52 3.50 37.89
N SER A 367 -5.63 4.49 37.99
CA SER A 367 -4.50 4.44 38.91
C SER A 367 -4.91 4.67 40.36
N THR A 368 -4.01 4.35 41.29
CA THR A 368 -4.12 4.86 42.66
C THR A 368 -3.95 6.38 42.69
N VAL A 369 -4.52 7.02 43.71
CA VAL A 369 -4.34 8.45 43.96
C VAL A 369 -2.91 8.70 44.44
N ARG A 370 -2.27 9.74 43.89
CA ARG A 370 -0.91 10.18 44.21
C ARG A 370 -0.89 11.67 44.51
N THR A 371 0.17 12.13 45.16
CA THR A 371 0.32 13.54 45.53
C THR A 371 1.67 14.11 45.08
N PHE A 372 1.69 15.41 44.79
CA PHE A 372 2.92 16.19 44.60
C PHE A 372 2.73 17.61 45.17
N ARG A 373 3.82 18.34 45.41
CA ARG A 373 3.79 19.73 45.89
C ARG A 373 4.51 20.62 44.89
N THR A 374 3.88 21.71 44.46
CA THR A 374 4.52 22.75 43.63
C THR A 374 5.62 23.47 44.40
N LEU A 375 6.63 23.97 43.70
CA LEU A 375 7.70 24.72 44.33
C LEU A 375 7.18 26.06 44.90
N PRO A 376 7.85 26.66 45.89
CA PRO A 376 7.57 28.04 46.26
C PRO A 376 7.95 28.99 45.12
N ASP A 377 7.14 30.02 44.93
CA ASP A 377 7.46 31.12 44.05
C ASP A 377 8.53 32.01 44.69
N THR A 378 9.60 32.27 43.94
CA THR A 378 10.76 33.06 44.37
C THR A 378 11.03 34.25 43.47
N VAL A 379 10.17 34.49 42.46
CA VAL A 379 10.42 35.51 41.44
C VAL A 379 9.58 36.73 41.76
N PRO A 380 10.18 37.86 42.17
CA PRO A 380 9.42 39.06 42.43
C PRO A 380 8.78 39.63 41.14
N PRO A 381 7.68 40.39 41.28
CA PRO A 381 7.05 41.06 40.14
C PRO A 381 7.96 42.16 39.59
N ALA A 382 7.65 42.68 38.41
CA ALA A 382 8.38 43.81 37.86
C ALA A 382 8.23 45.07 38.75
N ASN A 383 9.23 45.96 38.71
CA ASN A 383 9.13 47.25 39.40
C ASN A 383 7.93 48.07 38.91
N ILE A 384 7.42 48.95 39.78
CA ILE A 384 6.45 49.97 39.40
C ILE A 384 7.04 50.90 38.32
N GLN A 385 6.18 51.34 37.40
CA GLN A 385 6.56 52.21 36.28
C GLN A 385 6.12 53.65 36.56
N ASN A 386 6.77 54.63 35.91
CA ASN A 386 6.44 56.05 36.04
C ASN A 386 6.35 56.54 37.50
N PHE A 387 7.26 56.10 38.36
CA PHE A 387 7.26 56.51 39.75
C PHE A 387 7.76 57.95 39.87
N THR A 388 6.87 58.88 40.22
CA THR A 388 7.15 60.31 40.34
C THR A 388 6.74 60.83 41.70
N ALA A 389 7.46 61.84 42.20
CA ALA A 389 7.08 62.67 43.32
C ALA A 389 6.87 64.11 42.81
N THR A 390 5.67 64.65 43.01
CA THR A 390 5.34 66.04 42.71
C THR A 390 5.31 66.81 44.03
N PRO A 391 6.27 67.72 44.27
CA PRO A 391 6.30 68.51 45.50
C PRO A 391 5.18 69.55 45.55
N ASP A 392 4.71 69.85 46.75
CA ASP A 392 3.75 70.92 47.06
C ASP A 392 4.05 71.43 48.50
N ASP A 393 3.23 72.32 49.05
CA ASP A 393 3.41 72.83 50.41
C ASP A 393 3.31 71.72 51.46
N SER A 394 4.45 71.46 52.11
CA SER A 394 4.60 70.50 53.21
C SER A 394 4.19 69.06 52.84
N LEU A 395 4.18 68.71 51.55
CA LEU A 395 3.83 67.38 51.06
C LEU A 395 4.49 67.03 49.72
N ASN A 396 4.52 65.73 49.42
CA ASN A 396 4.87 65.19 48.10
C ASN A 396 3.75 64.26 47.62
N VAL A 397 3.19 64.52 46.44
CA VAL A 397 2.24 63.61 45.78
C VAL A 397 3.01 62.57 44.98
N LEU A 398 2.92 61.32 45.39
CA LEU A 398 3.55 60.18 44.73
C LEU A 398 2.58 59.54 43.75
N THR A 399 3.01 59.29 42.51
CA THR A 399 2.23 58.55 41.51
C THR A 399 3.07 57.49 40.81
N TRP A 400 2.44 56.38 40.43
CA TRP A 400 3.10 55.28 39.73
C TRP A 400 2.09 54.42 38.97
N ARG A 401 2.60 53.48 38.18
CA ARG A 401 1.83 52.45 37.49
C ARG A 401 2.27 51.07 37.94
N ASN A 402 1.30 50.25 38.35
CA ASN A 402 1.55 48.89 38.83
C ASN A 402 2.01 47.95 37.71
N PRO A 403 2.85 46.95 38.01
CA PRO A 403 3.23 45.92 37.06
C PRO A 403 2.03 45.05 36.66
N THR A 404 2.15 44.35 35.53
CA THR A 404 1.08 43.50 34.97
C THR A 404 1.25 42.02 35.30
N ASN A 405 2.21 41.69 36.18
CA ASN A 405 2.46 40.32 36.63
C ASN A 405 1.18 39.71 37.25
N PRO A 406 0.80 38.47 36.89
CA PRO A 406 -0.43 37.84 37.40
C PRO A 406 -0.50 37.66 38.92
N ASP A 407 0.63 37.65 39.59
CA ASP A 407 0.82 37.43 41.03
C ASP A 407 1.06 38.73 41.82
N TYR A 408 1.02 39.90 41.17
CA TYR A 408 1.17 41.20 41.82
C TYR A 408 0.14 41.40 42.94
N ALA A 409 0.62 41.75 44.14
CA ALA A 409 -0.21 41.99 45.32
C ALA A 409 -0.24 43.47 45.74
N GLY A 410 0.87 44.21 45.59
CA GLY A 410 0.91 45.62 45.98
C GLY A 410 2.26 46.30 45.82
N VAL A 411 2.36 47.53 46.30
CA VAL A 411 3.57 48.35 46.35
C VAL A 411 3.89 48.69 47.80
N TYR A 412 5.17 48.65 48.15
CA TYR A 412 5.72 49.06 49.43
C TYR A 412 6.66 50.25 49.20
N ILE A 413 6.31 51.43 49.68
CA ILE A 413 7.08 52.67 49.50
C ILE A 413 7.70 53.09 50.83
N VAL A 414 9.00 53.35 50.81
CA VAL A 414 9.78 53.88 51.94
C VAL A 414 10.53 55.15 51.53
N ALA A 415 10.84 56.01 52.51
CA ALA A 415 11.55 57.26 52.28
C ALA A 415 12.66 57.53 53.30
N LEU A 416 13.71 58.23 52.85
CA LEU A 416 14.83 58.77 53.61
C LEU A 416 15.13 60.21 53.15
N THR A 417 15.89 60.98 53.92
CA THR A 417 16.22 62.39 53.62
C THR A 417 17.60 62.61 53.00
N GLU A 418 18.44 61.58 52.96
CA GLU A 418 19.83 61.69 52.50
C GLU A 418 20.15 60.81 51.28
N THR A 419 19.52 59.64 51.18
CA THR A 419 19.80 58.65 50.12
C THR A 419 18.55 57.84 49.79
N TYR A 420 18.53 57.19 48.62
CA TYR A 420 17.45 56.27 48.27
C TYR A 420 17.49 55.00 49.15
N PRO A 421 16.37 54.63 49.81
CA PRO A 421 16.27 53.36 50.52
C PRO A 421 16.56 52.16 49.61
N ARG A 422 17.38 51.21 50.05
CA ARG A 422 17.79 50.05 49.24
C ARG A 422 16.89 48.83 49.40
N ASN A 423 16.06 48.80 50.43
CA ASN A 423 15.12 47.72 50.73
C ASN A 423 14.00 48.24 51.63
N ILE A 424 12.95 47.41 51.82
CA ILE A 424 11.77 47.75 52.63
C ILE A 424 12.03 47.98 54.13
N ARG A 425 13.24 47.67 54.63
CA ARG A 425 13.63 47.85 56.04
C ARG A 425 14.39 49.16 56.29
N GLU A 426 14.70 49.91 55.24
CA GLU A 426 15.39 51.19 55.32
C GLU A 426 14.39 52.34 55.18
N GLY A 427 14.45 53.32 56.09
CA GLY A 427 13.63 54.52 56.05
C GLY A 427 12.24 54.40 56.69
N ARG A 428 11.47 55.49 56.59
CA ARG A 428 10.08 55.58 57.06
C ARG A 428 9.16 54.94 56.04
N ILE A 429 8.21 54.11 56.49
CA ILE A 429 7.16 53.54 55.64
C ILE A 429 6.21 54.67 55.22
N VAL A 430 6.08 54.87 53.92
CA VAL A 430 5.21 55.88 53.32
C VAL A 430 3.90 55.25 52.86
N TYR A 431 3.95 54.12 52.16
CA TYR A 431 2.76 53.47 51.61
C TYR A 431 2.91 51.95 51.53
N VAL A 432 1.83 51.21 51.81
CA VAL A 432 1.73 49.76 51.57
C VAL A 432 0.34 49.43 51.04
N GLY A 433 0.24 48.96 49.79
CA GLY A 433 -1.04 48.55 49.21
C GLY A 433 -1.06 48.50 47.68
N PRO A 434 -2.20 48.17 47.05
CA PRO A 434 -2.34 47.99 45.61
C PRO A 434 -2.63 49.29 44.84
N GLY A 435 -2.58 50.45 45.49
CA GLY A 435 -2.87 51.76 44.90
C GLY A 435 -1.87 52.16 43.82
N VAL A 436 -2.16 53.28 43.16
CA VAL A 436 -1.34 53.87 42.08
C VAL A 436 -0.88 55.29 42.39
N SER A 437 -1.31 55.83 43.53
CA SER A 437 -0.86 57.12 44.05
C SER A 437 -1.00 57.16 45.57
N PHE A 438 -0.21 58.02 46.20
CA PHE A 438 -0.27 58.30 47.62
C PHE A 438 0.29 59.69 47.91
N THR A 439 -0.27 60.41 48.87
CA THR A 439 0.23 61.74 49.27
C THR A 439 0.97 61.61 50.59
N ASP A 440 2.27 61.89 50.57
CA ASP A 440 3.11 61.93 51.76
C ASP A 440 3.07 63.34 52.36
N THR A 441 2.40 63.50 53.49
CA THR A 441 2.14 64.79 54.15
C THR A 441 3.06 65.00 55.35
N GLU A 442 2.99 66.19 55.96
CA GLU A 442 3.79 66.58 57.14
C GLU A 442 5.30 66.60 56.86
N LEU A 443 5.67 66.98 55.64
CA LEU A 443 7.05 67.10 55.21
C LEU A 443 7.61 68.50 55.47
N ILE A 444 8.93 68.59 55.65
CA ILE A 444 9.63 69.86 55.88
C ILE A 444 9.98 70.48 54.54
N ASN A 445 9.45 71.68 54.27
CA ASN A 445 9.79 72.45 53.08
C ASN A 445 11.30 72.71 52.98
N GLY A 446 11.87 72.58 51.78
CA GLY A 446 13.31 72.66 51.52
C GLY A 446 14.11 71.38 51.80
N THR A 447 13.52 70.36 52.44
CA THR A 447 14.18 69.06 52.66
C THR A 447 13.86 68.10 51.52
N THR A 448 14.88 67.50 50.91
CA THR A 448 14.70 66.52 49.84
C THR A 448 14.38 65.14 50.44
N TYR A 449 13.26 64.55 50.03
CA TYR A 449 12.89 63.18 50.41
C TYR A 449 13.13 62.24 49.23
N TYR A 450 13.92 61.20 49.48
CA TYR A 450 14.26 60.14 48.54
C TYR A 450 13.34 58.94 48.77
N TYR A 451 12.49 58.63 47.80
CA TYR A 451 11.51 57.55 47.84
C TYR A 451 11.98 56.34 47.05
N SER A 452 11.76 55.14 47.61
CA SER A 452 11.91 53.87 46.90
C SER A 452 10.62 53.05 47.01
N GLY A 453 10.03 52.67 45.88
CA GLY A 453 8.83 51.87 45.77
C GLY A 453 9.09 50.45 45.26
N PHE A 454 8.80 49.45 46.08
CA PHE A 454 9.02 48.03 45.82
C PHE A 454 7.69 47.36 45.51
N ALA A 455 7.48 46.90 44.28
CA ALA A 455 6.33 46.04 43.97
C ALA A 455 6.51 44.68 44.66
N TYR A 456 5.44 44.07 45.17
CA TYR A 456 5.48 42.75 45.78
C TYR A 456 4.34 41.86 45.30
N ASP A 457 4.59 40.56 45.27
CA ASP A 457 3.61 39.53 44.89
C ASP A 457 2.88 38.94 46.11
N THR A 458 1.94 38.03 45.86
CA THR A 458 1.19 37.31 46.91
C THR A 458 2.07 36.39 47.78
N SER A 459 3.27 36.04 47.31
CA SER A 459 4.29 35.26 48.02
C SER A 459 5.23 36.14 48.86
N LEU A 460 5.05 37.47 48.82
CA LEU A 460 5.89 38.50 49.45
C LEU A 460 7.34 38.53 48.91
N ASN A 461 7.55 38.22 47.63
CA ASN A 461 8.80 38.58 46.98
C ASN A 461 8.73 40.04 46.53
N TYR A 462 9.78 40.81 46.81
CA TYR A 462 9.84 42.25 46.51
C TYR A 462 10.74 42.50 45.31
N ALA A 463 10.28 43.34 44.38
CA ALA A 463 11.05 43.84 43.26
C ALA A 463 12.27 44.65 43.73
N SER A 464 13.20 45.00 42.84
CA SER A 464 14.43 45.70 43.23
C SER A 464 14.24 47.17 43.66
N GLY A 465 13.07 47.75 43.43
CA GLY A 465 12.69 49.11 43.80
C GLY A 465 12.78 50.09 42.63
N ALA A 466 11.74 50.88 42.43
CA ALA A 466 11.77 52.11 41.61
C ALA A 466 12.03 53.31 42.52
N ILE A 467 12.71 54.34 42.02
CA ILE A 467 13.13 55.48 42.83
C ILE A 467 12.56 56.80 42.31
N THR A 468 12.29 57.74 43.20
CA THR A 468 11.95 59.13 42.88
C THR A 468 12.28 60.04 44.07
N LYS A 469 12.38 61.35 43.87
CA LYS A 469 12.65 62.30 44.95
C LYS A 469 11.78 63.54 44.81
N GLY A 470 11.41 64.15 45.94
CA GLY A 470 10.64 65.39 45.96
C GLY A 470 11.08 66.30 47.11
N THR A 471 11.13 67.61 46.84
CA THR A 471 11.53 68.64 47.80
C THR A 471 10.37 69.61 47.97
N PRO A 472 9.54 69.45 49.02
CA PRO A 472 8.39 70.32 49.31
C PRO A 472 8.81 71.79 49.41
N PHE A 473 7.94 72.72 49.03
CA PHE A 473 8.23 74.16 49.02
C PHE A 473 7.10 74.96 49.67
N SER A 474 7.43 76.05 50.35
CA SER A 474 6.43 76.97 50.92
C SER A 474 5.94 77.94 49.86
N LEU A 475 4.64 78.26 49.84
CA LEU A 475 4.04 79.23 48.93
C LEU A 475 4.26 80.71 49.33
N GLU A 476 5.09 80.98 50.34
CA GLU A 476 5.50 82.33 50.74
C GLU A 476 7.03 82.42 50.86
N GLU A 477 7.71 82.80 49.78
CA GLU A 477 8.64 83.93 49.72
C GLU A 477 9.13 84.13 48.27
N GLU A 478 9.16 85.40 47.88
CA GLU A 478 9.46 85.90 46.55
C GLU A 478 10.99 86.21 46.41
N ILE A 479 11.51 86.15 45.17
CA ILE A 479 12.71 86.84 44.59
C ILE A 479 14.09 86.10 44.70
N PRO A 480 14.97 86.05 43.65
CA PRO A 480 15.06 86.93 42.48
C PRO A 480 15.05 86.31 41.07
N VAL A 481 14.75 87.22 40.14
CA VAL A 481 15.18 87.23 38.74
C VAL A 481 16.71 87.28 38.71
N GLU A 482 17.36 86.23 38.22
CA GLU A 482 18.72 86.31 37.68
C GLU A 482 18.64 86.34 36.15
N GLU A 483 19.43 87.25 35.59
CA GLU A 483 19.53 87.61 34.19
C GLU A 483 19.85 86.39 33.30
N GLU A 484 19.33 86.40 32.07
CA GLU A 484 19.85 85.62 30.97
C GLU A 484 21.33 86.01 30.75
N GLU A 485 22.26 85.30 31.40
CA GLU A 485 23.59 85.13 30.83
C GLU A 485 23.44 84.13 29.68
N GLU A 486 23.77 84.59 28.46
CA GLU A 486 24.11 83.70 27.36
C GLU A 486 25.17 82.70 27.86
N ILE A 487 24.74 81.49 28.19
CA ILE A 487 25.65 80.38 28.40
C ILE A 487 26.40 80.28 27.07
N PRO A 488 27.74 80.43 27.03
CA PRO A 488 28.47 80.07 25.83
C PRO A 488 28.03 78.64 25.50
N GLU A 489 27.76 78.36 24.23
CA GLU A 489 27.54 76.99 23.77
C GLU A 489 28.82 76.21 24.10
N VAL A 490 28.89 75.68 25.32
CA VAL A 490 29.98 74.85 25.78
C VAL A 490 29.81 73.59 24.96
N GLU A 491 30.70 73.40 23.99
CA GLU A 491 30.77 72.20 23.18
C GLU A 491 30.74 71.00 24.14
N ILE A 492 29.58 70.34 24.22
CA ILE A 492 29.45 69.09 24.97
C ILE A 492 30.44 68.14 24.30
N PRO A 493 31.39 67.54 25.04
CA PRO A 493 32.41 66.69 24.45
C PRO A 493 31.73 65.60 23.62
N SER A 494 32.04 65.50 22.32
CA SER A 494 31.37 64.53 21.45
C SER A 494 31.90 63.11 21.74
N ILE A 495 31.26 62.40 22.65
CA ILE A 495 31.51 60.97 22.87
C ILE A 495 30.85 60.18 21.74
N ASN A 496 31.64 59.37 21.03
CA ASN A 496 31.14 58.45 20.00
C ASN A 496 31.05 57.02 20.53
N LEU A 497 30.44 56.11 19.77
CA LEU A 497 30.30 54.71 20.17
C LEU A 497 31.66 54.00 20.34
N GLY A 498 32.74 54.52 19.76
CA GLY A 498 34.09 53.98 19.94
C GLY A 498 34.65 54.10 21.37
N ALA A 499 34.07 54.98 22.19
CA ALA A 499 34.37 55.07 23.62
C ALA A 499 33.71 53.96 24.46
N VAL A 500 32.76 53.23 23.88
CA VAL A 500 31.95 52.19 24.55
C VAL A 500 32.43 50.81 24.16
N SER A 501 32.68 49.96 25.16
CA SER A 501 33.06 48.56 24.97
C SER A 501 31.93 47.63 25.38
N PHE A 502 31.60 46.69 24.50
CA PHE A 502 30.57 45.68 24.73
C PHE A 502 31.23 44.33 25.01
N PHE A 503 30.75 43.60 26.00
CA PHE A 503 31.26 42.28 26.34
C PHE A 503 30.14 41.28 26.58
N VAL A 504 30.46 40.01 26.38
CA VAL A 504 29.61 38.86 26.69
C VAL A 504 30.40 37.84 27.51
N ALA A 505 29.72 36.78 27.97
CA ALA A 505 30.34 35.72 28.78
C ALA A 505 31.03 36.27 30.05
N GLN A 506 30.33 37.13 30.80
CA GLN A 506 30.83 37.77 32.02
C GLN A 506 32.12 38.59 31.79
N ARG A 507 32.10 39.52 30.82
CA ARG A 507 33.23 40.41 30.46
C ARG A 507 34.48 39.72 29.90
N THR A 508 34.43 38.43 29.56
CA THR A 508 35.61 37.71 29.04
C THR A 508 35.79 37.79 27.52
N ILE A 509 34.71 38.06 26.78
CA ILE A 509 34.73 38.19 25.31
C ILE A 509 34.22 39.57 24.95
N GLN A 510 35.10 40.40 24.39
CA GLN A 510 34.70 41.68 23.81
C GLN A 510 34.04 41.45 22.45
N ILE A 511 32.91 42.13 22.21
CA ILE A 511 32.20 42.15 20.94
C ILE A 511 32.27 43.55 20.35
N TYR A 512 32.37 43.62 19.02
CA TYR A 512 32.50 44.88 18.29
C TYR A 512 31.24 45.14 17.48
N SER A 513 30.82 46.40 17.42
CA SER A 513 29.74 46.82 16.53
C SER A 513 30.16 46.69 15.07
N ASP A 514 29.19 46.47 14.20
CA ASP A 514 29.39 46.53 12.75
C ASP A 514 29.32 47.97 12.21
N SER A 515 29.36 48.13 10.89
CA SER A 515 29.31 49.45 10.23
C SER A 515 28.00 50.23 10.47
N ASN A 516 26.99 49.59 11.04
CA ASN A 516 25.70 50.20 11.39
C ASN A 516 25.54 50.34 12.91
N ASP A 517 26.65 50.37 13.65
CA ASP A 517 26.67 50.51 15.11
C ASP A 517 25.84 49.43 15.83
N THR A 518 25.73 48.25 15.21
CA THR A 518 24.93 47.13 15.72
C THR A 518 25.83 45.99 16.19
N ILE A 519 25.56 45.49 17.39
CA ILE A 519 26.20 44.29 17.95
C ILE A 519 25.30 43.07 17.80
N GLU A 520 25.88 41.88 17.57
CA GLU A 520 25.13 40.62 17.45
C GLU A 520 25.47 39.65 18.59
N THR A 521 24.46 38.97 19.15
CA THR A 521 24.65 37.94 20.19
C THR A 521 23.45 36.97 20.24
N LEU A 522 23.49 35.97 21.13
CA LEU A 522 22.47 34.94 21.28
C LEU A 522 21.40 35.30 22.33
N VAL A 523 20.21 34.73 22.16
CA VAL A 523 19.11 34.81 23.16
C VAL A 523 19.57 34.31 24.54
N GLY A 524 19.17 35.05 25.58
CA GLY A 524 19.41 34.68 26.98
C GLY A 524 20.86 34.88 27.44
N THR A 525 21.62 35.74 26.76
CA THR A 525 22.97 36.13 27.14
C THR A 525 22.95 37.44 27.93
N THR A 526 23.89 37.57 28.88
CA THR A 526 24.13 38.84 29.58
C THR A 526 25.11 39.68 28.75
N LEU A 527 24.68 40.87 28.36
CA LEU A 527 25.50 41.87 27.72
C LEU A 527 26.06 42.83 28.78
N SER A 528 27.38 42.89 28.90
CA SER A 528 28.05 43.87 29.74
C SER A 528 28.46 45.06 28.90
N VAL A 529 28.06 46.27 29.29
CA VAL A 529 28.46 47.52 28.65
C VAL A 529 29.39 48.26 29.57
N SER A 530 30.55 48.64 29.05
CA SER A 530 31.62 49.32 29.80
C SER A 530 32.03 50.58 29.06
N VAL A 531 32.20 51.68 29.78
CA VAL A 531 32.78 52.93 29.27
C VAL A 531 34.02 53.23 30.10
N ASP A 532 35.18 53.29 29.46
CA ASP A 532 36.45 53.58 30.15
C ASP A 532 36.41 54.99 30.74
N GLN A 533 36.79 55.14 32.02
CA GLN A 533 36.77 56.44 32.70
C GLN A 533 37.66 57.48 31.99
N LEU A 534 38.73 57.05 31.30
CA LEU A 534 39.59 57.95 30.51
C LEU A 534 38.87 58.57 29.30
N ASN A 535 37.82 57.92 28.82
CA ASN A 535 37.00 58.40 27.70
C ASN A 535 35.76 59.19 28.18
N VAL A 536 35.57 59.32 29.50
CA VAL A 536 34.46 60.05 30.11
C VAL A 536 34.97 61.42 30.59
N PRO A 537 34.35 62.54 30.15
CA PRO A 537 34.69 63.86 30.66
C PRO A 537 34.51 63.96 32.18
N ALA A 538 35.33 64.78 32.85
CA ALA A 538 35.34 64.90 34.30
C ALA A 538 34.01 65.46 34.87
N GLU A 539 33.20 66.12 34.04
CA GLU A 539 31.94 66.78 34.39
C GLU A 539 30.69 65.89 34.27
N VAL A 540 30.84 64.59 33.94
CA VAL A 540 29.70 63.66 33.86
C VAL A 540 29.18 63.32 35.25
N GLU A 541 27.91 63.62 35.53
CA GLU A 541 27.25 63.34 36.81
C GLU A 541 26.77 61.90 36.92
N LEU A 542 26.18 61.38 35.83
CA LEU A 542 25.71 60.00 35.75
C LEU A 542 25.65 59.52 34.29
N ILE A 543 25.88 58.22 34.09
CA ILE A 543 25.76 57.55 32.80
C ILE A 543 24.63 56.54 32.89
N THR A 544 23.62 56.67 32.03
CA THR A 544 22.51 55.73 31.94
C THR A 544 22.48 55.05 30.58
N LEU A 545 21.94 53.84 30.55
CA LEU A 545 21.72 53.09 29.34
C LEU A 545 20.26 52.67 29.30
N ARG A 546 19.59 52.96 28.20
CA ARG A 546 18.26 52.49 27.89
C ARG A 546 18.34 51.44 26.80
N LEU A 547 17.71 50.28 27.02
CA LEU A 547 17.53 49.26 25.99
C LEU A 547 16.03 48.92 25.94
N SER A 548 15.38 49.21 24.81
CA SER A 548 13.91 49.16 24.68
C SER A 548 13.20 50.07 25.71
N ASN A 549 12.50 49.49 26.70
CA ASN A 549 11.76 50.21 27.74
C ASN A 549 12.40 50.13 29.14
N SER A 550 13.62 49.58 29.24
CA SER A 550 14.33 49.42 30.51
C SER A 550 15.52 50.39 30.59
N ASN A 551 15.69 51.04 31.73
CA ASN A 551 16.81 51.95 32.03
C ASN A 551 17.77 51.30 33.03
N TYR A 552 19.06 51.42 32.78
CA TYR A 552 20.16 50.85 33.54
C TYR A 552 21.12 51.97 33.92
N LEU A 553 21.59 52.01 35.17
CA LEU A 553 22.63 52.92 35.62
C LEU A 553 24.00 52.24 35.44
N LEU A 554 24.93 52.88 34.73
CA LEU A 554 26.31 52.42 34.66
C LEU A 554 27.04 52.86 35.92
N LYS A 555 27.53 51.88 36.69
CA LYS A 555 28.22 52.13 37.97
C LYS A 555 29.72 52.18 37.75
N LEU A 556 30.40 53.11 38.40
CA LEU A 556 31.86 53.12 38.44
C LEU A 556 32.36 51.83 39.10
N ARG A 557 33.27 51.12 38.43
CA ARG A 557 33.90 49.91 38.93
C ARG A 557 34.71 50.23 40.19
N ASN A 558 34.81 49.27 41.11
CA ASN A 558 35.49 49.44 42.40
C ASN A 558 36.98 49.85 42.28
N ASP A 559 37.61 49.60 41.13
CA ASP A 559 39.00 50.00 40.85
C ASP A 559 39.13 51.41 40.24
N GLY A 560 38.00 52.11 39.99
CA GLY A 560 37.97 53.44 39.41
C GLY A 560 38.50 53.51 37.98
N THR A 561 38.29 52.45 37.18
CA THR A 561 38.82 52.41 35.80
C THR A 561 37.75 52.58 34.72
N ALA A 562 36.50 52.19 34.99
CA ALA A 562 35.43 52.20 34.00
C ALA A 562 34.05 52.23 34.65
N TYR A 563 33.05 52.71 33.90
CA TYR A 563 31.63 52.63 34.24
C TYR A 563 31.00 51.41 33.58
N ASP A 564 30.28 50.59 34.34
CA ASP A 564 29.83 49.26 33.95
C ASP A 564 28.32 49.05 34.19
N ALA A 565 27.65 48.35 33.27
CA ALA A 565 26.31 47.79 33.48
C ALA A 565 26.19 46.39 32.87
N ASP A 566 25.51 45.48 33.58
CA ASP A 566 25.19 44.13 33.09
C ASP A 566 23.70 44.05 32.75
N ILE A 567 23.40 43.70 31.50
CA ILE A 567 22.06 43.74 30.92
C ILE A 567 21.67 42.32 30.55
N LEU A 568 20.57 41.81 31.12
CA LEU A 568 19.97 40.57 30.65
C LEU A 568 19.16 40.87 29.38
N LEU A 569 19.61 40.32 28.26
CA LEU A 569 18.94 40.57 26.99
C LEU A 569 17.57 39.87 26.90
N PRO A 570 16.59 40.47 26.22
CA PRO A 570 15.27 39.86 26.01
C PRO A 570 15.34 38.44 25.45
N GLY A 571 14.44 37.57 25.92
CA GLY A 571 14.32 36.17 25.48
C GLY A 571 13.82 35.99 24.03
N ILE A 572 13.48 37.08 23.35
CA ILE A 572 12.85 37.06 22.02
C ILE A 572 13.89 37.51 20.97
N PRO A 573 14.15 36.72 19.92
CA PRO A 573 15.02 37.13 18.82
C PRO A 573 14.52 38.40 18.12
N GLY A 574 15.44 39.27 17.71
CA GLY A 574 15.09 40.52 17.05
C GLY A 574 16.16 41.59 17.21
N THR A 575 15.93 42.74 16.57
CA THR A 575 16.81 43.91 16.68
C THR A 575 16.21 44.92 17.64
N TYR A 576 16.97 45.29 18.66
CA TYR A 576 16.59 46.23 19.70
C TYR A 576 17.47 47.48 19.58
N GLN A 577 16.87 48.65 19.80
CA GLN A 577 17.60 49.91 19.84
C GLN A 577 18.01 50.22 21.28
N GLY A 578 19.27 50.56 21.45
CA GLY A 578 19.90 50.97 22.69
C GLY A 578 20.36 52.42 22.62
N GLU A 579 20.27 53.10 23.76
CA GLU A 579 20.64 54.49 23.94
C GLU A 579 21.52 54.59 25.18
N ILE A 580 22.68 55.23 25.09
CA ILE A 580 23.53 55.56 26.23
C ILE A 580 23.48 57.07 26.41
N THR A 581 23.01 57.52 27.56
CA THR A 581 22.83 58.92 27.89
C THR A 581 23.86 59.33 28.94
N PHE A 582 24.76 60.23 28.56
CA PHE A 582 25.72 60.88 29.44
C PHE A 582 25.09 62.18 29.94
N VAL A 583 24.88 62.30 31.24
CA VAL A 583 24.24 63.46 31.85
C VAL A 583 25.31 64.31 32.51
N PHE A 584 25.32 65.59 32.17
CA PHE A 584 26.18 66.64 32.70
C PHE A 584 25.31 67.65 33.44
N ALA A 585 25.92 68.48 34.30
CA ALA A 585 25.22 69.55 35.02
C ALA A 585 24.42 70.50 34.08
N ASN A 586 24.88 70.65 32.82
CA ASN A 586 24.39 71.65 31.87
C ASN A 586 23.68 71.04 30.64
N GLY A 587 23.45 69.71 30.58
CA GLY A 587 22.85 69.05 29.42
C GLY A 587 23.08 67.53 29.37
N GLN A 588 22.69 66.90 28.26
CA GLN A 588 22.89 65.45 28.06
C GLN A 588 23.39 65.14 26.64
N GLN A 589 24.24 64.12 26.52
CA GLN A 589 24.66 63.58 25.23
C GLN A 589 24.15 62.15 25.06
N ILE A 590 23.65 61.84 23.87
CA ILE A 590 23.06 60.53 23.54
C ILE A 590 23.92 59.81 22.51
N VAL A 591 24.29 58.56 22.80
CA VAL A 591 24.96 57.64 21.87
C VAL A 591 24.02 56.47 21.58
N LEU A 592 23.64 56.30 20.32
CA LEU A 592 22.75 55.23 19.87
C LEU A 592 23.54 54.00 19.43
N PHE A 593 23.00 52.80 19.70
CA PHE A 593 23.56 51.54 19.22
C PHE A 593 22.46 50.49 19.00
N GLY A 594 22.69 49.55 18.10
CA GLY A 594 21.77 48.43 17.84
C GLY A 594 22.20 47.15 18.56
N VAL A 595 21.25 46.33 19.01
CA VAL A 595 21.49 44.97 19.52
C VAL A 595 20.63 43.97 18.74
N SER A 596 21.28 43.13 17.94
CA SER A 596 20.68 42.08 17.12
C SER A 596 20.80 40.72 17.84
N ILE A 597 19.68 40.23 18.36
CA ILE A 597 19.60 38.97 19.12
C ILE A 597 19.22 37.83 18.18
N LYS A 598 20.09 36.82 18.08
CA LYS A 598 19.90 35.63 17.25
C LYS A 598 19.42 34.43 18.07
N GLU A 599 18.66 33.56 17.42
CA GLU A 599 18.25 32.27 17.98
C GLU A 599 19.45 31.35 18.27
N LYS A 600 19.26 30.47 19.25
CA LYS A 600 20.18 29.35 19.53
C LYS A 600 20.11 28.31 18.41
N GLY A 601 21.19 27.54 18.23
CA GLY A 601 21.19 26.43 17.28
C GLY A 601 20.36 25.26 17.82
N MET A 602 19.76 24.47 16.94
CA MET A 602 18.94 23.32 17.32
C MET A 602 19.55 22.01 16.81
N ILE A 603 19.71 21.02 17.69
CA ILE A 603 19.99 19.64 17.26
C ILE A 603 18.66 18.90 17.13
N PHE A 604 18.43 18.25 15.99
CA PHE A 604 17.15 17.62 15.68
C PHE A 604 17.29 16.29 14.93
N GLU A 605 16.19 15.55 14.86
CA GLU A 605 16.02 14.35 14.06
C GLU A 605 14.90 14.57 13.03
N THR A 606 15.12 14.17 11.78
CA THR A 606 14.08 14.20 10.75
C THR A 606 13.34 12.88 10.69
N THR A 607 12.07 12.87 11.15
CA THR A 607 11.18 11.70 11.12
C THR A 607 10.14 11.82 10.00
N ASN A 608 9.37 10.74 9.75
CA ASN A 608 8.25 10.78 8.80
C ASN A 608 7.12 11.76 9.19
N GLN A 609 7.12 12.27 10.43
CA GLN A 609 6.14 13.22 10.94
C GLN A 609 6.67 14.67 11.01
N GLY A 610 7.95 14.90 10.67
CA GLY A 610 8.58 16.21 10.69
C GLY A 610 9.91 16.25 11.45
N VAL A 611 10.37 17.47 11.73
CA VAL A 611 11.60 17.76 12.48
C VAL A 611 11.29 17.70 13.98
N ALA A 612 11.99 16.83 14.71
CA ALA A 612 11.84 16.67 16.15
C ALA A 612 13.12 17.13 16.89
N PRO A 613 13.05 18.06 17.87
CA PRO A 613 14.22 18.49 18.62
C PRO A 613 14.79 17.38 19.52
N LEU A 614 16.11 17.34 19.67
CA LEU A 614 16.81 16.32 20.45
C LEU A 614 17.42 16.90 21.73
N ALA A 615 16.80 16.59 22.87
CA ALA A 615 17.35 16.88 24.19
C ALA A 615 18.49 15.92 24.59
N GLY A 616 19.41 16.37 25.44
CA GLY A 616 20.45 15.52 26.02
C GLY A 616 21.58 15.12 25.07
N VAL A 617 21.80 15.85 23.98
CA VAL A 617 22.93 15.63 23.06
C VAL A 617 24.17 16.33 23.59
N ASN A 618 25.30 15.63 23.67
CA ASN A 618 26.59 16.24 24.01
C ASN A 618 27.17 16.93 22.78
N VAL A 619 27.24 18.25 22.81
CA VAL A 619 27.84 19.09 21.78
C VAL A 619 29.20 19.57 22.26
N THR A 620 30.28 19.09 21.66
CA THR A 620 31.67 19.47 21.96
C THR A 620 32.20 20.41 20.89
N LEU A 621 32.70 21.57 21.29
CA LEU A 621 33.34 22.53 20.40
C LEU A 621 34.86 22.37 20.40
N TYR A 622 35.47 22.33 19.22
CA TYR A 622 36.92 22.28 19.03
C TYR A 622 37.42 23.54 18.32
N GLU A 623 38.57 24.06 18.77
CA GLU A 623 39.23 25.24 18.23
C GLU A 623 40.56 24.84 17.58
N LEU A 624 40.91 25.53 16.48
CA LEU A 624 42.22 25.41 15.86
C LEU A 624 43.24 26.34 16.53
N GLN A 625 44.19 25.76 17.27
CA GLN A 625 45.32 26.50 17.85
C GLN A 625 46.64 25.86 17.40
N ASN A 626 47.60 26.66 16.91
CA ASN A 626 48.92 26.19 16.45
C ASN A 626 48.87 24.99 15.49
N ASN A 627 47.99 25.05 14.47
CA ASN A 627 47.71 23.96 13.52
C ASN A 627 47.19 22.64 14.14
N SER A 628 46.82 22.63 15.41
CA SER A 628 46.28 21.47 16.12
C SER A 628 44.88 21.76 16.65
N TRP A 629 44.01 20.74 16.62
CA TRP A 629 42.65 20.87 17.13
C TRP A 629 42.63 20.52 18.61
N ILE A 630 42.20 21.46 19.44
CA ILE A 630 42.02 21.25 20.87
C ILE A 630 40.55 21.47 21.24
N ILE A 631 40.11 20.88 22.35
CA ILE A 631 38.78 21.18 22.89
C ILE A 631 38.81 22.64 23.36
N TRP A 632 37.86 23.44 22.90
CA TRP A 632 37.81 24.86 23.26
C TRP A 632 37.58 25.00 24.79
N PRO A 633 38.43 25.75 25.53
CA PRO A 633 38.40 25.80 26.99
C PRO A 633 37.27 26.71 27.51
N GLY A 634 36.02 26.25 27.38
CA GLY A 634 34.84 27.03 27.73
C GLY A 634 34.80 27.51 29.19
N SER A 635 35.46 26.81 30.11
CA SER A 635 35.55 27.20 31.52
C SER A 635 36.20 28.57 31.71
N ASN A 636 37.14 28.95 30.84
CA ASN A 636 37.79 30.26 30.87
C ASN A 636 36.83 31.41 30.51
N TYR A 637 35.69 31.07 29.90
CA TYR A 637 34.65 31.97 29.43
C TYR A 637 33.31 31.67 30.13
N PHE A 638 33.33 31.07 31.32
CA PHE A 638 32.15 30.73 32.11
C PHE A 638 31.08 29.90 31.37
N GLN A 639 31.52 29.02 30.46
CA GLN A 639 30.67 28.14 29.67
C GLN A 639 31.10 26.68 29.84
N SER A 640 30.14 25.75 29.71
CA SER A 640 30.44 24.31 29.71
C SER A 640 30.78 23.81 28.30
N ASN A 641 31.83 23.00 28.16
CA ASN A 641 32.16 22.28 26.94
C ASN A 641 32.66 20.87 27.32
N PRO A 642 31.94 19.78 26.98
CA PRO A 642 30.74 19.72 26.15
C PRO A 642 29.52 20.40 26.78
N MET A 643 28.67 20.98 25.93
CA MET A 643 27.36 21.51 26.32
C MET A 643 26.30 20.45 26.01
N VAL A 644 25.33 20.29 26.91
CA VAL A 644 24.20 19.36 26.73
C VAL A 644 22.99 20.14 26.21
N THR A 645 22.35 19.66 25.14
CA THR A 645 21.15 20.32 24.59
C THR A 645 19.98 20.31 25.58
N LEU A 646 19.21 21.40 25.61
CA LEU A 646 18.00 21.56 26.44
C LEU A 646 16.83 20.71 25.91
N SER A 647 15.68 20.73 26.60
CA SER A 647 14.48 19.96 26.22
C SER A 647 13.95 20.28 24.82
N ASP A 648 14.19 21.50 24.34
CA ASP A 648 13.86 22.00 23.01
C ASP A 648 14.96 21.75 21.97
N GLY A 649 16.00 20.99 22.32
CA GLY A 649 17.14 20.68 21.46
C GLY A 649 18.11 21.84 21.23
N SER A 650 17.91 22.97 21.93
CA SER A 650 18.71 24.17 21.72
C SER A 650 20.10 24.09 22.37
N TYR A 651 21.08 24.73 21.73
CA TYR A 651 22.43 24.95 22.24
C TYR A 651 23.03 26.24 21.63
N GLY A 652 24.08 26.76 22.26
CA GLY A 652 24.83 27.87 21.68
C GLY A 652 26.09 28.19 22.48
N PHE A 653 27.16 28.56 21.78
CA PHE A 653 28.42 28.96 22.39
C PHE A 653 28.72 30.42 22.06
N LEU A 654 29.22 31.17 23.04
CA LEU A 654 29.86 32.47 22.86
C LEU A 654 31.37 32.26 22.85
N VAL A 655 32.04 32.56 21.75
CA VAL A 655 33.44 32.18 21.51
C VAL A 655 34.23 33.36 20.94
N PRO A 656 35.55 33.42 21.11
CA PRO A 656 36.39 34.33 20.34
C PRO A 656 36.30 34.04 18.84
N ASN A 657 36.55 35.05 18.00
CA ASN A 657 36.61 34.85 16.55
C ASN A 657 37.79 33.92 16.19
N GLY A 658 37.52 32.90 15.37
CA GLY A 658 38.46 31.82 15.11
C GLY A 658 37.88 30.71 14.24
N THR A 659 38.64 29.65 14.01
CA THR A 659 38.19 28.49 13.23
C THR A 659 37.81 27.34 14.16
N TYR A 660 36.59 26.84 14.01
CA TYR A 660 36.01 25.82 14.88
C TYR A 660 35.40 24.65 14.10
N TYR A 661 35.18 23.53 14.79
CA TYR A 661 34.21 22.51 14.39
C TYR A 661 33.47 21.96 15.61
N LEU A 662 32.29 21.38 15.38
CA LEU A 662 31.46 20.76 16.41
C LEU A 662 31.50 19.25 16.29
N LYS A 663 31.54 18.55 17.41
CA LYS A 663 31.30 17.11 17.51
C LYS A 663 30.06 16.89 18.38
N MET A 664 29.09 16.17 17.84
CA MET A 664 27.85 15.83 18.54
C MET A 664 27.82 14.33 18.81
N SER A 665 27.48 13.94 20.04
CA SER A 665 27.34 12.54 20.42
C SER A 665 26.13 12.33 21.33
N LYS A 666 25.37 11.27 21.06
CA LYS A 666 24.23 10.81 21.86
C LYS A 666 24.05 9.32 21.68
N ASP A 667 23.79 8.60 22.76
CA ASP A 667 23.55 7.16 22.71
C ASP A 667 22.35 6.81 21.83
N GLY A 668 22.48 5.76 21.02
CA GLY A 668 21.48 5.38 20.01
C GLY A 668 21.57 6.17 18.69
N TYR A 669 22.40 7.21 18.61
CA TYR A 669 22.61 8.02 17.40
C TYR A 669 24.04 7.87 16.87
N ARG A 670 24.23 8.22 15.59
CA ARG A 670 25.56 8.33 14.97
C ARG A 670 26.21 9.62 15.45
N ASP A 671 27.45 9.51 15.94
CA ASP A 671 28.28 10.68 16.19
C ASP A 671 28.45 11.47 14.90
N ASN A 672 28.22 12.77 14.96
CA ASN A 672 28.34 13.66 13.83
C ASN A 672 29.42 14.71 14.12
N ILE A 673 30.20 15.06 13.10
CA ILE A 673 31.24 16.09 13.17
C ILE A 673 30.95 17.07 12.05
N THR A 674 30.86 18.36 12.35
CA THR A 674 30.60 19.38 11.32
C THR A 674 31.82 19.60 10.43
N ALA A 675 31.60 20.19 9.26
CA ALA A 675 32.67 20.87 8.55
C ALA A 675 33.29 21.97 9.43
N ARG A 676 34.51 22.36 9.10
CA ARG A 676 35.21 23.47 9.76
C ARG A 676 34.55 24.77 9.34
N PHE A 677 34.33 25.68 10.27
CA PHE A 677 33.74 26.99 9.99
C PHE A 677 34.47 28.09 10.75
N ASN A 678 34.44 29.30 10.20
CA ASN A 678 35.01 30.47 10.84
C ASN A 678 33.91 31.23 11.59
N VAL A 679 34.17 31.57 12.84
CA VAL A 679 33.33 32.44 13.64
C VAL A 679 33.88 33.86 13.55
N THR A 680 33.04 34.80 13.12
CA THR A 680 33.40 36.22 12.93
C THR A 680 32.57 37.18 13.80
N LYS A 681 31.52 36.67 14.44
CA LYS A 681 30.57 37.43 15.27
C LYS A 681 30.48 36.89 16.70
N ASN A 682 31.52 36.20 17.15
CA ASN A 682 31.67 35.70 18.52
C ASN A 682 30.60 34.72 19.04
N TYR A 683 29.78 34.10 18.17
CA TYR A 683 28.82 33.07 18.56
C TYR A 683 28.76 31.87 17.60
N VAL A 684 28.27 30.74 18.10
CA VAL A 684 27.99 29.50 17.33
C VAL A 684 26.56 29.05 17.61
N ASN A 685 25.73 28.98 16.57
CA ASN A 685 24.30 28.63 16.66
C ASN A 685 23.79 27.79 15.45
N GLN A 686 24.60 26.87 14.95
CA GLN A 686 24.22 26.05 13.79
C GLN A 686 23.13 25.02 14.14
N SER A 687 22.11 24.88 13.32
CA SER A 687 21.11 23.82 13.48
C SER A 687 21.52 22.57 12.67
N LEU A 688 21.56 21.40 13.33
CA LEU A 688 22.19 20.20 12.79
C LEU A 688 21.33 18.94 13.02
N GLU A 689 21.26 18.06 12.02
CA GLU A 689 20.56 16.76 12.12
C GLU A 689 21.48 15.69 12.74
N LEU A 690 20.93 14.87 13.64
CA LEU A 690 21.60 13.67 14.17
C LEU A 690 20.88 12.41 13.69
N LEU A 691 21.62 11.49 13.07
CA LEU A 691 21.06 10.28 12.48
C LEU A 691 20.92 9.16 13.52
N ILE A 692 19.71 8.61 13.66
CA ILE A 692 19.46 7.45 14.53
C ILE A 692 20.11 6.17 13.99
N LYS A 693 20.76 5.38 14.85
CA LYS A 693 21.32 4.08 14.46
C LYS A 693 20.20 3.04 14.37
N PRO A 694 20.05 2.33 13.23
CA PRO A 694 19.05 1.27 13.12
C PRO A 694 19.35 0.13 14.10
N LYS A 695 18.30 -0.41 14.73
CA LYS A 695 18.39 -1.56 15.67
C LYS A 695 19.02 -2.77 14.97
N LYS A 696 19.75 -3.61 15.71
CA LYS A 696 20.33 -4.84 15.15
C LYS A 696 19.20 -5.81 14.76
N LEU A 697 19.46 -6.65 13.77
CA LEU A 697 18.44 -7.57 13.23
C LEU A 697 17.91 -8.55 14.31
N GLU A 698 18.76 -8.92 15.26
CA GLU A 698 18.42 -9.77 16.42
C GLU A 698 17.44 -9.10 17.39
N ASP A 699 17.48 -7.77 17.53
CA ASP A 699 16.61 -7.00 18.43
C ASP A 699 15.24 -6.66 17.80
N VAL A 700 15.07 -6.94 16.51
CA VAL A 700 13.88 -6.62 15.71
C VAL A 700 12.96 -7.84 15.56
N VAL A 701 13.50 -9.04 15.75
CA VAL A 701 12.73 -10.29 15.68
C VAL A 701 12.23 -10.62 17.08
N THR A 702 10.90 -10.73 17.23
CA THR A 702 10.28 -11.13 18.49
C THR A 702 10.06 -12.65 18.49
N PRO A 703 10.73 -13.42 19.37
CA PRO A 703 10.52 -14.87 19.46
C PRO A 703 9.06 -15.17 19.82
N GLY A 704 8.37 -15.97 18.99
CA GLY A 704 6.97 -16.33 19.17
C GLY A 704 5.94 -15.43 18.46
N ALA A 705 6.34 -14.30 17.88
CA ALA A 705 5.45 -13.49 17.06
C ALA A 705 5.13 -14.14 15.69
N PRO A 706 3.94 -13.88 15.10
CA PRO A 706 3.57 -14.39 13.78
C PRO A 706 4.62 -14.09 12.71
N LEU A 707 4.88 -15.06 11.82
CA LEU A 707 5.89 -14.92 10.76
C LEU A 707 5.70 -13.64 9.92
N THR A 708 4.46 -13.24 9.68
CA THR A 708 4.13 -12.01 8.95
C THR A 708 4.59 -10.75 9.66
N GLU A 709 4.51 -10.69 10.98
CA GLU A 709 4.92 -9.54 11.79
C GLU A 709 6.45 -9.44 11.84
N ASN A 710 7.13 -10.55 12.09
CA ASN A 710 8.59 -10.64 12.03
C ASN A 710 9.11 -10.31 10.62
N VAL A 711 8.42 -10.74 9.55
CA VAL A 711 8.79 -10.39 8.16
C VAL A 711 8.59 -8.89 7.90
N ILE A 712 7.51 -8.27 8.39
CA ILE A 712 7.29 -6.82 8.26
C ILE A 712 8.35 -6.04 9.05
N ALA A 713 8.66 -6.46 10.27
CA ALA A 713 9.66 -5.83 11.14
C ALA A 713 11.06 -5.91 10.51
N VAL A 714 11.46 -7.09 10.01
CA VAL A 714 12.72 -7.30 9.28
C VAL A 714 12.75 -6.46 7.99
N THR A 715 11.66 -6.41 7.23
CA THR A 715 11.59 -5.62 5.99
C THR A 715 11.73 -4.12 6.28
N ARG A 716 11.10 -3.63 7.36
CA ARG A 716 11.20 -2.24 7.81
C ARG A 716 12.62 -1.91 8.27
N ASN A 717 13.25 -2.78 9.07
CA ASN A 717 14.64 -2.59 9.51
C ASN A 717 15.63 -2.59 8.34
N ILE A 718 15.41 -3.42 7.31
CA ILE A 718 16.22 -3.40 6.08
C ILE A 718 16.05 -2.07 5.32
N ALA A 719 14.83 -1.54 5.24
CA ALA A 719 14.57 -0.24 4.62
C ALA A 719 15.23 0.91 5.39
N GLU A 720 15.09 0.93 6.72
CA GLU A 720 15.72 1.90 7.62
C GLU A 720 17.25 1.85 7.52
N LYS A 721 17.84 0.64 7.48
CA LYS A 721 19.29 0.45 7.30
C LYS A 721 19.78 0.95 5.94
N THR A 722 18.96 0.78 4.90
CA THR A 722 19.25 1.31 3.56
C THR A 722 19.19 2.83 3.53
N ASP A 723 18.21 3.44 4.21
CA ASP A 723 18.05 4.90 4.27
C ASP A 723 19.13 5.56 5.15
N TYR A 724 19.44 4.96 6.30
CA TYR A 724 20.58 5.32 7.16
C TYR A 724 21.89 5.32 6.37
N THR A 725 22.13 4.27 5.57
CA THR A 725 23.35 4.17 4.75
C THR A 725 23.36 5.23 3.63
N ARG A 726 22.21 5.55 3.03
CA ARG A 726 22.10 6.62 2.03
C ARG A 726 22.42 7.99 2.62
N LYS A 727 21.84 8.33 3.78
CA LYS A 727 22.06 9.62 4.47
C LYS A 727 23.52 9.81 4.88
N ILE A 728 24.16 8.76 5.43
CA ILE A 728 25.60 8.77 5.76
C ILE A 728 26.46 9.12 4.54
N VAL A 729 26.19 8.47 3.41
CA VAL A 729 26.95 8.70 2.18
C VAL A 729 26.72 10.11 1.65
N GLN A 730 25.51 10.65 1.77
CA GLN A 730 25.22 12.05 1.40
C GLN A 730 25.98 13.05 2.29
N GLU A 731 26.01 12.84 3.61
CA GLU A 731 26.74 13.70 4.55
C GLU A 731 28.26 13.70 4.28
N GLU A 732 28.85 12.52 4.05
CA GLU A 732 30.29 12.41 3.74
C GLU A 732 30.65 13.07 2.40
N ILE A 733 29.75 13.04 1.41
CA ILE A 733 29.94 13.74 0.13
C ILE A 733 29.90 15.27 0.31
N ILE A 734 29.00 15.79 1.13
CA ILE A 734 28.88 17.23 1.42
C ILE A 734 30.14 17.73 2.17
N GLN A 735 30.64 16.96 3.13
CA GLN A 735 31.87 17.30 3.87
C GLN A 735 33.12 17.25 2.97
N PHE A 736 33.17 16.34 2.00
CA PHE A 736 34.26 16.28 1.03
C PHE A 736 34.25 17.48 0.05
N ALA A 737 33.06 17.92 -0.37
CA ALA A 737 32.89 19.04 -1.29
C ALA A 737 33.29 20.41 -0.68
N GLN A 738 33.16 20.58 0.63
CA GLN A 738 33.44 21.84 1.35
C GLN A 738 34.89 21.97 1.85
N ASN A 739 35.79 21.07 1.44
CA ASN A 739 37.19 21.13 1.82
C ASN A 739 37.92 22.26 1.05
N PRO A 740 38.57 23.25 1.72
CA PRO A 740 39.25 24.37 1.07
C PRO A 740 40.36 23.95 0.08
N ALA A 741 40.93 22.75 0.25
CA ALA A 741 41.90 22.19 -0.69
C ALA A 741 41.30 21.85 -2.07
N VAL A 742 39.99 21.60 -2.13
CA VAL A 742 39.22 21.29 -3.35
C VAL A 742 38.77 22.58 -4.04
N GLU A 743 38.46 23.63 -3.27
CA GLU A 743 38.01 24.93 -3.77
C GLU A 743 39.14 25.69 -4.49
N LYS A 744 40.37 25.61 -3.97
CA LYS A 744 41.57 26.19 -4.61
C LYS A 744 41.94 25.51 -5.94
N ALA A 745 41.46 24.30 -6.19
CA ALA A 745 41.64 23.59 -7.46
C ALA A 745 40.57 23.95 -8.51
N ASN A 746 39.45 24.55 -8.10
CA ASN A 746 38.28 24.81 -8.96
C ASN A 746 38.14 26.26 -9.45
N SER A 747 38.95 27.21 -8.98
CA SER A 747 38.83 28.63 -9.38
C SER A 747 39.41 28.97 -10.77
N GLY A 748 39.94 27.99 -11.50
CA GLY A 748 40.64 28.20 -12.78
C GLY A 748 39.81 28.04 -14.06
N LEU A 749 38.53 27.64 -13.98
CA LEU A 749 37.71 27.37 -15.17
C LEU A 749 36.33 28.01 -15.03
N ALA A 750 36.12 29.10 -15.78
CA ALA A 750 34.82 29.71 -15.98
C ALA A 750 33.81 28.68 -16.54
N ALA A 751 32.62 28.66 -15.94
CA ALA A 751 31.42 27.92 -16.35
C ALA A 751 31.12 28.08 -17.87
N PRO A 752 30.48 27.10 -18.56
CA PRO A 752 29.17 26.58 -18.16
C PRO A 752 28.87 25.11 -18.52
N THR A 753 28.36 24.32 -17.56
CA THR A 753 27.10 23.57 -17.73
C THR A 753 26.70 22.96 -16.38
N LEU A 754 25.64 23.52 -15.79
CA LEU A 754 24.86 22.84 -14.78
C LEU A 754 24.34 21.51 -15.34
N VAL A 755 24.26 20.52 -14.46
CA VAL A 755 23.75 19.14 -14.66
C VAL A 755 24.82 18.16 -15.14
N SER A 756 24.96 17.08 -14.39
CA SER A 756 25.86 15.92 -14.57
C SER A 756 27.18 16.05 -13.82
N VAL A 757 27.26 15.54 -12.58
CA VAL A 757 28.19 14.46 -12.16
C VAL A 757 27.85 14.12 -10.70
N ALA A 758 27.08 13.06 -10.53
CA ALA A 758 26.95 12.32 -9.28
C ALA A 758 27.27 10.85 -9.58
N VAL A 759 28.42 10.55 -10.19
CA VAL A 759 28.84 9.16 -10.43
C VAL A 759 30.37 9.04 -10.50
N ILE A 760 31.16 9.56 -9.57
CA ILE A 760 32.58 9.18 -9.50
C ILE A 760 33.02 9.10 -8.03
N ASN A 761 32.94 7.90 -7.46
CA ASN A 761 33.83 7.30 -6.43
C ASN A 761 33.15 6.20 -5.61
N ALA A 762 32.55 5.22 -6.29
CA ALA A 762 32.19 3.92 -5.71
C ALA A 762 32.95 2.79 -6.42
N ALA A 763 34.27 2.94 -6.61
CA ALA A 763 35.08 2.00 -7.38
C ALA A 763 35.93 1.03 -6.54
N THR A 764 35.93 1.08 -5.21
CA THR A 764 36.84 0.23 -4.40
C THR A 764 36.21 -0.52 -3.22
N ALA A 765 34.88 -0.69 -3.16
CA ALA A 765 34.29 -1.68 -2.27
C ALA A 765 32.87 -2.09 -2.72
N ILE A 766 32.79 -2.86 -3.82
CA ILE A 766 31.62 -3.71 -4.06
C ILE A 766 31.91 -5.03 -3.34
N PRO A 767 31.23 -5.37 -2.23
CA PRO A 767 31.34 -6.70 -1.67
C PRO A 767 30.82 -7.68 -2.73
N PHE A 768 31.65 -8.65 -3.05
CA PHE A 768 31.48 -9.79 -3.97
C PHE A 768 30.09 -10.49 -3.91
N LEU A 769 29.28 -10.23 -2.88
CA LEU A 769 27.94 -10.80 -2.68
C LEU A 769 26.82 -10.19 -3.53
N ASN A 770 27.02 -9.00 -4.14
CA ASN A 770 26.07 -8.50 -5.15
C ASN A 770 26.37 -8.99 -6.57
N LEU A 771 27.50 -9.67 -6.80
CA LEU A 771 27.76 -10.30 -8.08
C LEU A 771 26.73 -11.39 -8.37
N TRP A 772 26.21 -12.09 -7.35
CA TRP A 772 25.19 -13.13 -7.55
C TRP A 772 23.81 -12.55 -7.90
N THR A 773 23.34 -11.51 -7.21
CA THR A 773 22.08 -10.81 -7.54
C THR A 773 22.17 -10.10 -8.88
N TYR A 774 23.33 -9.53 -9.21
CA TYR A 774 23.61 -8.90 -10.48
C TYR A 774 23.78 -9.91 -11.63
N LEU A 775 24.43 -11.06 -11.39
CA LEU A 775 24.49 -12.19 -12.34
C LEU A 775 23.13 -12.84 -12.51
N GLN A 776 22.33 -12.97 -11.45
CA GLN A 776 20.95 -13.45 -11.51
C GLN A 776 20.10 -12.45 -12.32
N TYR A 777 20.33 -11.14 -12.21
CA TYR A 777 19.69 -10.11 -13.02
C TYR A 777 20.14 -10.12 -14.50
N LEU A 778 21.43 -10.32 -14.76
CA LEU A 778 22.03 -10.43 -16.10
C LEU A 778 21.58 -11.74 -16.81
N LEU A 779 21.49 -12.84 -16.07
CA LEU A 779 21.17 -14.19 -16.56
C LEU A 779 19.66 -14.51 -16.56
N THR A 780 18.82 -13.69 -15.93
CA THR A 780 17.35 -13.83 -16.01
C THR A 780 16.75 -13.14 -17.24
N GLN A 781 17.46 -12.19 -17.88
CA GLN A 781 17.00 -11.57 -19.13
C GLN A 781 16.79 -12.59 -20.28
N PRO A 782 17.67 -13.59 -20.49
CA PRO A 782 17.41 -14.69 -21.43
C PRO A 782 16.30 -15.65 -20.97
N LEU A 783 16.16 -15.90 -19.66
CA LEU A 783 15.13 -16.80 -19.12
C LEU A 783 13.70 -16.26 -19.31
N LEU A 784 13.53 -14.93 -19.39
CA LEU A 784 12.25 -14.30 -19.77
C LEU A 784 11.83 -14.58 -21.23
N PHE A 785 12.73 -15.06 -22.09
CA PHE A 785 12.43 -15.38 -23.49
C PHE A 785 11.79 -16.76 -23.72
N PHE A 786 11.68 -17.63 -22.71
CA PHE A 786 10.93 -18.88 -22.86
C PHE A 786 9.41 -18.66 -23.07
N LYS A 787 8.90 -17.41 -22.94
CA LYS A 787 7.52 -17.01 -23.28
C LYS A 787 7.42 -16.05 -24.47
N ARG A 788 8.19 -16.28 -25.56
CA ARG A 788 8.02 -15.53 -26.82
C ARG A 788 6.56 -15.58 -27.31
N ARG A 789 5.88 -14.43 -27.30
CA ARG A 789 4.50 -14.31 -27.78
C ARG A 789 4.49 -14.16 -29.30
N LYS A 790 3.85 -15.11 -29.97
CA LYS A 790 3.71 -15.11 -31.44
C LYS A 790 2.36 -14.49 -31.81
N ARG A 791 2.34 -13.57 -32.78
CA ARG A 791 1.09 -13.07 -33.38
C ARG A 791 0.34 -14.26 -33.96
N LYS A 792 -0.88 -14.51 -33.46
CA LYS A 792 -1.76 -15.56 -33.99
C LYS A 792 -2.34 -15.09 -35.32
N GLY A 793 -2.65 -16.02 -36.23
CA GLY A 793 -3.23 -15.69 -37.55
C GLY A 793 -4.73 -15.35 -37.51
N TRP A 794 -5.28 -15.18 -36.31
CA TRP A 794 -6.68 -14.87 -36.02
C TRP A 794 -6.74 -13.85 -34.88
N GLY A 795 -7.80 -13.05 -34.89
CA GLY A 795 -8.14 -12.16 -33.78
C GLY A 795 -8.91 -12.93 -32.70
N ILE A 796 -8.90 -12.42 -31.48
CA ILE A 796 -9.61 -13.00 -30.34
C ILE A 796 -10.42 -11.91 -29.63
N VAL A 797 -11.68 -12.20 -29.34
CA VAL A 797 -12.51 -11.44 -28.39
C VAL A 797 -12.37 -12.11 -27.03
N TYR A 798 -12.04 -11.35 -25.99
CA TYR A 798 -11.73 -11.90 -24.68
C TYR A 798 -12.09 -10.93 -23.56
N ASN A 799 -12.28 -11.48 -22.35
CA ASN A 799 -12.55 -10.71 -21.14
C ASN A 799 -11.28 -9.95 -20.73
N ALA A 800 -11.38 -8.62 -20.63
CA ALA A 800 -10.28 -7.72 -20.35
C ALA A 800 -9.60 -7.99 -19.00
N PHE A 801 -10.28 -8.61 -18.04
CA PHE A 801 -9.75 -8.94 -16.71
C PHE A 801 -9.18 -10.35 -16.66
N THR A 802 -10.02 -11.36 -16.89
CA THR A 802 -9.65 -12.78 -16.73
C THR A 802 -8.77 -13.30 -17.87
N LYS A 803 -8.71 -12.57 -18.99
CA LYS A 803 -8.03 -12.98 -20.24
C LYS A 803 -8.62 -14.23 -20.90
N LEU A 804 -9.78 -14.69 -20.41
CA LEU A 804 -10.51 -15.81 -20.98
C LEU A 804 -11.20 -15.38 -22.28
N PRO A 805 -11.20 -16.23 -23.31
CA PRO A 805 -11.89 -15.93 -24.57
C PRO A 805 -13.41 -15.82 -24.37
N ILE A 806 -14.04 -14.94 -25.14
CA ILE A 806 -15.49 -14.75 -25.15
C ILE A 806 -16.04 -15.37 -26.43
N ASP A 807 -16.82 -16.43 -26.26
CA ASP A 807 -17.48 -17.11 -27.37
C ASP A 807 -18.71 -16.35 -27.87
N LEU A 808 -19.16 -16.70 -29.08
CA LEU A 808 -20.39 -16.18 -29.69
C LEU A 808 -20.52 -14.65 -29.68
N ALA A 809 -19.39 -13.94 -29.66
CA ALA A 809 -19.35 -12.49 -29.76
C ALA A 809 -19.54 -12.08 -31.22
N ILE A 810 -20.43 -11.10 -31.46
CA ILE A 810 -20.76 -10.65 -32.80
C ILE A 810 -19.84 -9.49 -33.17
N ILE A 811 -19.06 -9.66 -34.24
CA ILE A 811 -18.15 -8.65 -34.77
C ILE A 811 -18.68 -8.12 -36.09
N ARG A 812 -18.84 -6.80 -36.19
CA ARG A 812 -19.30 -6.10 -37.40
C ARG A 812 -18.17 -5.25 -37.98
N LEU A 813 -17.91 -5.37 -39.27
CA LEU A 813 -17.04 -4.47 -40.05
C LEU A 813 -17.90 -3.41 -40.73
N ILE A 814 -17.64 -2.15 -40.41
CA ILE A 814 -18.42 -0.99 -40.84
C ILE A 814 -17.52 -0.08 -41.67
N GLU A 815 -17.97 0.28 -42.87
CA GLU A 815 -17.29 1.28 -43.70
C GLU A 815 -17.56 2.69 -43.17
N THR A 816 -16.50 3.47 -42.91
CA THR A 816 -16.64 4.74 -42.20
C THR A 816 -17.38 5.81 -43.02
N LYS A 817 -17.20 5.82 -44.35
CA LYS A 817 -17.81 6.85 -45.22
C LYS A 817 -19.32 6.65 -45.41
N THR A 818 -19.73 5.40 -45.64
CA THR A 818 -21.13 5.05 -45.95
C THR A 818 -21.90 4.60 -44.70
N LYS A 819 -21.21 4.38 -43.58
CA LYS A 819 -21.71 3.70 -42.36
C LYS A 819 -22.34 2.34 -42.63
N ARG A 820 -22.12 1.75 -43.81
CA ARG A 820 -22.68 0.47 -44.21
C ARG A 820 -21.94 -0.67 -43.51
N ILE A 821 -22.70 -1.61 -42.93
CA ILE A 821 -22.16 -2.86 -42.42
C ILE A 821 -21.80 -3.72 -43.63
N LEU A 822 -20.52 -3.96 -43.84
CA LEU A 822 -20.03 -4.76 -44.96
C LEU A 822 -20.05 -6.25 -44.64
N ARG A 823 -19.76 -6.61 -43.38
CA ARG A 823 -19.65 -8.01 -42.97
C ARG A 823 -19.87 -8.17 -41.47
N THR A 824 -20.56 -9.24 -41.11
CA THR A 824 -20.75 -9.67 -39.72
C THR A 824 -20.20 -11.08 -39.56
N ILE A 825 -19.49 -11.34 -38.47
CA ILE A 825 -18.99 -12.67 -38.10
C ILE A 825 -19.21 -12.91 -36.61
N VAL A 826 -19.37 -14.17 -36.22
CA VAL A 826 -19.50 -14.59 -34.82
C VAL A 826 -18.23 -15.33 -34.41
N THR A 827 -17.74 -15.10 -33.20
CA THR A 827 -16.58 -15.83 -32.68
C THR A 827 -16.90 -17.28 -32.36
N ASP A 828 -15.91 -18.16 -32.47
CA ASP A 828 -16.05 -19.55 -32.05
C ASP A 828 -16.04 -19.71 -30.51
N ARG A 829 -16.16 -20.96 -30.02
CA ARG A 829 -16.05 -21.31 -28.57
C ARG A 829 -14.76 -20.84 -27.89
N GLN A 830 -13.75 -20.46 -28.66
CA GLN A 830 -12.46 -19.95 -28.17
C GLN A 830 -12.29 -18.44 -28.44
N GLY A 831 -13.38 -17.74 -28.76
CA GLY A 831 -13.41 -16.30 -29.02
C GLY A 831 -12.68 -15.88 -30.28
N ARG A 832 -12.34 -16.79 -31.19
CA ARG A 832 -11.47 -16.53 -32.34
C ARG A 832 -12.26 -16.08 -33.56
N TYR A 833 -11.65 -15.23 -34.39
CA TYR A 833 -12.23 -14.81 -35.66
C TYR A 833 -11.16 -14.39 -36.69
N VAL A 834 -11.53 -14.39 -37.98
CA VAL A 834 -10.74 -13.82 -39.09
C VAL A 834 -11.69 -13.13 -40.05
N LEU A 835 -11.43 -11.86 -40.38
CA LEU A 835 -12.27 -11.10 -41.30
C LEU A 835 -11.43 -10.53 -42.45
N PHE A 836 -11.96 -10.53 -43.67
CA PHE A 836 -11.31 -9.97 -44.86
C PHE A 836 -12.08 -8.75 -45.35
N SER A 837 -11.35 -7.69 -45.69
CA SER A 837 -11.95 -6.40 -46.11
C SER A 837 -11.42 -5.94 -47.47
N PRO A 838 -12.25 -5.23 -48.28
CA PRO A 838 -11.75 -4.45 -49.41
C PRO A 838 -10.84 -3.30 -48.94
N LYS A 839 -10.19 -2.62 -49.88
CA LYS A 839 -9.36 -1.43 -49.59
C LYS A 839 -10.26 -0.28 -49.18
N GLY A 840 -9.93 0.41 -48.09
CA GLY A 840 -10.77 1.49 -47.55
C GLY A 840 -10.48 1.77 -46.07
N ILE A 841 -11.26 2.68 -45.50
CA ILE A 841 -11.19 3.05 -44.08
C ILE A 841 -12.40 2.43 -43.38
N PHE A 842 -12.11 1.60 -42.38
CA PHE A 842 -13.13 0.83 -41.69
C PHE A 842 -13.03 1.01 -40.18
N LYS A 843 -14.15 0.75 -39.52
CA LYS A 843 -14.26 0.58 -38.07
C LYS A 843 -14.92 -0.76 -37.78
N MET A 844 -14.55 -1.39 -36.67
CA MET A 844 -15.18 -2.61 -36.20
C MET A 844 -15.83 -2.41 -34.85
N THR A 845 -16.89 -3.17 -34.58
CA THR A 845 -17.58 -3.20 -33.28
C THR A 845 -17.84 -4.64 -32.87
N SER A 846 -17.70 -4.94 -31.57
CA SER A 846 -18.03 -6.24 -30.99
C SER A 846 -19.18 -6.11 -29.99
N THR A 847 -20.13 -7.04 -29.99
CA THR A 847 -21.27 -7.07 -29.07
C THR A 847 -21.50 -8.48 -28.50
N LYS A 848 -21.69 -8.59 -27.18
CA LYS A 848 -22.03 -9.82 -26.45
C LYS A 848 -22.79 -9.44 -25.16
N SER A 849 -23.82 -10.20 -24.79
CA SER A 849 -24.56 -9.98 -23.54
C SER A 849 -23.63 -10.09 -22.32
N GLY A 850 -23.77 -9.19 -21.35
CA GLY A 850 -22.92 -9.13 -20.14
C GLY A 850 -21.53 -8.50 -20.33
N PHE A 851 -21.17 -8.04 -21.55
CA PHE A 851 -19.87 -7.46 -21.85
C PHE A 851 -19.97 -6.14 -22.61
N LYS A 852 -19.13 -5.16 -22.23
CA LYS A 852 -19.05 -3.82 -22.84
C LYS A 852 -17.80 -3.66 -23.70
N PHE A 853 -17.97 -3.10 -24.89
CA PHE A 853 -16.89 -2.74 -25.81
C PHE A 853 -17.04 -1.27 -26.26
N PRO A 854 -15.94 -0.49 -26.40
CA PRO A 854 -14.55 -0.86 -26.10
C PRO A 854 -14.28 -0.93 -24.59
N SER A 855 -13.24 -1.70 -24.22
CA SER A 855 -12.76 -1.74 -22.84
C SER A 855 -12.33 -0.34 -22.36
N VAL A 856 -12.84 0.09 -21.21
CA VAL A 856 -12.47 1.34 -20.55
C VAL A 856 -11.07 1.22 -19.94
N TYR A 857 -10.74 0.04 -19.40
CA TYR A 857 -9.50 -0.19 -18.64
C TYR A 857 -8.26 -0.29 -19.52
N LEU A 858 -8.39 -0.80 -20.74
CA LEU A 858 -7.27 -0.96 -21.67
C LEU A 858 -7.21 0.15 -22.73
N LYS A 859 -8.08 1.17 -22.66
CA LYS A 859 -8.20 2.25 -23.64
C LYS A 859 -6.83 2.89 -23.96
N GLY A 860 -6.48 2.93 -25.25
CA GLY A 860 -5.23 3.53 -25.75
C GLY A 860 -3.99 2.63 -25.69
N LYS A 861 -4.10 1.37 -25.24
CA LYS A 861 -2.98 0.42 -25.20
C LYS A 861 -2.96 -0.48 -26.43
N LYS A 862 -1.84 -0.56 -27.15
CA LYS A 862 -1.73 -1.45 -28.33
C LYS A 862 -1.50 -2.93 -27.98
N GLU A 863 -1.18 -3.26 -26.73
CA GLU A 863 -0.88 -4.61 -26.24
C GLU A 863 -1.13 -4.76 -24.72
N ASP A 864 -1.33 -6.00 -24.25
CA ASP A 864 -1.51 -6.36 -22.83
C ASP A 864 -0.73 -7.63 -22.41
N GLU A 865 -1.04 -8.18 -21.22
CA GLU A 865 -0.37 -9.37 -20.68
C GLU A 865 -0.63 -10.66 -21.48
N ALA A 866 -1.66 -10.76 -22.31
CA ALA A 866 -1.97 -12.00 -23.04
C ALA A 866 -1.94 -11.81 -24.57
N PHE A 867 -2.24 -10.61 -25.07
CA PHE A 867 -2.51 -10.33 -26.47
C PHE A 867 -1.81 -9.04 -26.94
N ILE A 868 -1.52 -9.00 -28.24
CA ILE A 868 -0.91 -7.86 -28.95
C ILE A 868 -1.88 -7.36 -30.03
N ASP A 869 -1.73 -6.14 -30.56
CA ASP A 869 -2.64 -5.54 -31.54
C ASP A 869 -4.09 -5.42 -31.02
N LEU A 870 -4.25 -4.80 -29.85
CA LEU A 870 -5.54 -4.52 -29.24
C LEU A 870 -6.28 -3.41 -29.97
N TYR A 871 -7.61 -3.54 -30.07
CA TYR A 871 -8.46 -2.65 -30.83
C TYR A 871 -9.62 -2.11 -29.98
N TYR A 872 -9.88 -0.80 -30.09
CA TYR A 872 -10.83 -0.06 -29.24
C TYR A 872 -11.88 0.70 -30.05
N GLY A 873 -12.10 0.29 -31.31
CA GLY A 873 -13.08 0.92 -32.18
C GLY A 873 -12.57 2.18 -32.90
N GLU A 874 -11.25 2.39 -32.96
CA GLU A 874 -10.62 3.41 -33.80
C GLU A 874 -10.72 3.08 -35.29
N GLN A 875 -10.62 4.09 -36.16
CA GLN A 875 -10.63 3.87 -37.60
C GLN A 875 -9.27 3.30 -38.05
N PHE A 876 -9.29 2.29 -38.92
CA PHE A 876 -8.07 1.74 -39.50
C PHE A 876 -8.16 1.67 -41.02
N ASN A 877 -7.01 1.86 -41.66
CA ASN A 877 -6.88 1.87 -43.11
C ASN A 877 -6.41 0.51 -43.63
N VAL A 878 -7.26 -0.13 -44.42
CA VAL A 878 -6.94 -1.37 -45.14
C VAL A 878 -6.31 -0.98 -46.48
N LYS A 879 -5.00 -1.20 -46.60
CA LYS A 879 -4.21 -0.78 -47.77
C LYS A 879 -4.35 -1.73 -48.96
N GLN A 880 -4.72 -2.99 -48.73
CA GLN A 880 -4.80 -4.05 -49.75
C GLN A 880 -6.20 -4.69 -49.74
N VAL A 881 -6.80 -4.85 -50.93
CA VAL A 881 -8.06 -5.59 -51.08
C VAL A 881 -7.85 -7.04 -50.63
N GLY A 882 -8.70 -7.54 -49.73
CA GLY A 882 -8.58 -8.89 -49.17
C GLY A 882 -7.57 -9.02 -48.03
N GLN A 883 -7.17 -7.92 -47.39
CA GLN A 883 -6.34 -7.96 -46.18
C GLN A 883 -7.12 -8.58 -45.01
N ALA A 884 -6.52 -9.56 -44.33
CA ALA A 884 -7.12 -10.11 -43.12
C ALA A 884 -6.95 -9.13 -41.94
N ILE A 885 -8.04 -8.95 -41.21
CA ILE A 885 -8.14 -8.13 -40.02
C ILE A 885 -8.28 -9.07 -38.83
N THR A 886 -7.26 -9.05 -37.95
CA THR A 886 -7.08 -10.01 -36.85
C THR A 886 -6.77 -9.29 -35.55
N TYR A 887 -7.43 -8.16 -35.30
CA TYR A 887 -7.26 -7.42 -34.05
C TYR A 887 -7.77 -8.21 -32.85
N ASN A 888 -7.27 -7.91 -31.66
CA ASN A 888 -7.78 -8.50 -30.43
C ASN A 888 -8.73 -7.51 -29.74
N PHE A 889 -9.90 -8.00 -29.33
CA PHE A 889 -10.99 -7.20 -28.77
C PHE A 889 -11.10 -7.47 -27.26
N PRO A 890 -10.53 -6.61 -26.41
CA PRO A 890 -10.82 -6.67 -24.98
C PRO A 890 -12.23 -6.16 -24.70
N MET A 891 -13.03 -6.94 -23.97
CA MET A 891 -14.36 -6.54 -23.50
C MET A 891 -14.44 -6.61 -21.98
N ASP A 892 -15.09 -5.62 -21.38
CA ASP A 892 -15.24 -5.52 -19.93
C ASP A 892 -16.57 -6.18 -19.48
N PRO A 893 -16.58 -7.13 -18.53
CA PRO A 893 -17.81 -7.62 -17.91
C PRO A 893 -18.55 -6.48 -17.20
N VAL A 894 -19.88 -6.50 -17.23
CA VAL A 894 -20.73 -5.44 -16.66
C VAL A 894 -20.90 -5.59 -15.14
N ASP A 895 -20.80 -6.81 -14.58
CA ASP A 895 -21.18 -7.12 -13.19
C ASP A 895 -20.00 -7.47 -12.24
N GLU A 896 -18.75 -7.47 -12.70
CA GLU A 896 -17.59 -7.98 -11.94
C GLU A 896 -16.76 -6.83 -11.31
N LYS A 897 -16.96 -6.52 -10.01
CA LYS A 897 -16.13 -5.55 -9.25
C LYS A 897 -14.80 -6.19 -8.81
N VAL A 898 -13.80 -6.24 -9.70
CA VAL A 898 -12.47 -6.80 -9.38
C VAL A 898 -11.53 -5.74 -8.77
N SER A 899 -10.81 -6.12 -7.70
CA SER A 899 -9.81 -5.31 -6.98
C SER A 899 -8.66 -4.81 -7.87
N VAL A 900 -8.57 -3.49 -8.02
CA VAL A 900 -7.61 -2.76 -8.87
C VAL A 900 -6.15 -2.86 -8.39
N ARG A 901 -5.91 -3.16 -7.09
CA ARG A 901 -4.56 -3.15 -6.47
C ARG A 901 -3.61 -4.21 -7.04
N LYS A 902 -4.10 -5.42 -7.32
CA LYS A 902 -3.26 -6.56 -7.80
C LYS A 902 -2.69 -6.30 -9.21
N PHE A 903 -3.34 -5.44 -9.99
CA PHE A 903 -2.93 -5.10 -11.36
C PHE A 903 -1.94 -3.92 -11.41
N ILE A 904 -2.05 -2.94 -10.51
CA ILE A 904 -1.13 -1.79 -10.43
C ILE A 904 0.26 -2.21 -9.94
N LEU A 905 0.34 -3.09 -8.93
CA LEU A 905 1.62 -3.53 -8.35
C LEU A 905 2.49 -4.29 -9.37
N LYS A 906 1.85 -5.15 -10.19
CA LYS A 906 2.51 -5.92 -11.25
C LYS A 906 2.95 -5.05 -12.44
N ARG A 907 2.28 -3.91 -12.64
CA ARG A 907 2.59 -2.90 -13.67
C ARG A 907 3.80 -2.05 -13.27
N ALA A 908 3.88 -1.63 -12.01
CA ALA A 908 5.04 -0.91 -11.48
C ALA A 908 6.33 -1.72 -11.67
N PHE A 909 6.26 -3.04 -11.41
CA PHE A 909 7.39 -3.95 -11.53
C PHE A 909 7.98 -4.04 -12.95
N LYS A 910 7.14 -4.04 -14.01
CA LYS A 910 7.62 -4.10 -15.41
C LYS A 910 8.16 -2.77 -15.94
N GLY A 911 7.59 -1.64 -15.48
CA GLY A 911 8.11 -0.31 -15.80
C GLY A 911 9.46 -0.06 -15.14
N LEU A 912 9.60 -0.48 -13.88
CA LEU A 912 10.85 -0.48 -13.13
C LEU A 912 11.93 -1.31 -13.85
N GLN A 913 11.57 -2.51 -14.33
CA GLN A 913 12.49 -3.40 -15.04
C GLN A 913 13.03 -2.83 -16.37
N PHE A 914 12.22 -2.08 -17.12
CA PHE A 914 12.70 -1.42 -18.35
C PHE A 914 13.64 -0.25 -18.04
N GLY A 915 13.29 0.58 -17.05
CA GLY A 915 14.16 1.66 -16.58
C GLY A 915 15.51 1.15 -16.03
N LEU A 916 15.48 0.05 -15.29
CA LEU A 916 16.67 -0.63 -14.75
C LEU A 916 17.55 -1.30 -15.84
N SER A 917 17.02 -1.56 -17.04
CA SER A 917 17.81 -2.13 -18.15
C SER A 917 18.63 -1.06 -18.89
N LEU A 918 18.12 0.17 -18.95
CA LEU A 918 18.79 1.31 -19.58
C LEU A 918 19.89 1.87 -18.67
N SER A 919 19.66 1.86 -17.35
CA SER A 919 20.63 2.34 -16.37
C SER A 919 21.92 1.51 -16.38
N GLY A 920 21.85 0.21 -16.66
CA GLY A 920 23.03 -0.68 -16.72
C GLY A 920 24.02 -0.28 -17.81
N ILE A 921 23.55 0.08 -19.01
CA ILE A 921 24.42 0.53 -20.12
C ILE A 921 25.06 1.87 -19.75
N VAL A 922 24.26 2.81 -19.23
CA VAL A 922 24.75 4.13 -18.79
C VAL A 922 25.82 3.98 -17.72
N LEU A 923 25.58 3.14 -16.70
CA LEU A 923 26.54 2.82 -15.64
C LEU A 923 27.83 2.20 -16.22
N THR A 924 27.75 1.20 -17.10
CA THR A 924 28.96 0.59 -17.70
C THR A 924 29.73 1.53 -18.63
N THR A 925 29.04 2.43 -19.35
CA THR A 925 29.67 3.45 -20.19
C THR A 925 30.40 4.47 -19.32
N VAL A 926 29.75 4.95 -18.27
CA VAL A 926 30.34 5.88 -17.29
C VAL A 926 31.52 5.20 -16.58
N SER A 927 31.41 3.94 -16.15
CA SER A 927 32.53 3.16 -15.59
C SER A 927 33.69 2.96 -16.58
N PHE A 928 33.42 2.77 -17.88
CA PHE A 928 34.47 2.66 -18.89
C PHE A 928 35.17 4.00 -19.15
N ILE A 929 34.44 5.13 -19.07
CA ILE A 929 35.00 6.49 -19.18
C ILE A 929 35.87 6.82 -17.97
N ILE A 930 35.45 6.44 -16.76
CA ILE A 930 36.18 6.68 -15.51
C ILE A 930 37.40 5.75 -15.39
N SER A 931 37.27 4.49 -15.80
CA SER A 931 38.34 3.49 -15.72
C SER A 931 38.39 2.69 -17.03
N PRO A 932 39.16 3.15 -18.02
CA PRO A 932 39.28 2.48 -19.32
C PRO A 932 40.11 1.20 -19.20
N ASN A 933 39.46 0.12 -18.76
CA ASN A 933 40.03 -1.23 -18.64
C ASN A 933 39.45 -2.14 -19.73
N VAL A 934 40.30 -2.98 -20.35
CA VAL A 934 39.91 -3.96 -21.38
C VAL A 934 38.77 -4.87 -20.91
N LYS A 935 38.76 -5.26 -19.63
CA LYS A 935 37.68 -6.08 -19.04
C LYS A 935 36.34 -5.32 -18.99
N ILE A 936 36.37 -4.03 -18.66
CA ILE A 936 35.18 -3.16 -18.61
C ILE A 936 34.70 -2.85 -20.03
N GLY A 937 35.62 -2.65 -20.98
CA GLY A 937 35.32 -2.49 -22.40
C GLY A 937 34.64 -3.72 -23.02
N LEU A 938 35.14 -4.93 -22.74
CA LEU A 938 34.49 -6.19 -23.12
C LEU A 938 33.07 -6.32 -22.51
N PHE A 939 32.90 -5.88 -21.27
CA PHE A 939 31.62 -5.92 -20.57
C PHE A 939 30.61 -4.92 -21.15
N LEU A 940 31.06 -3.73 -21.55
CA LEU A 940 30.26 -2.73 -22.25
C LEU A 940 29.83 -3.23 -23.65
N ILE A 941 30.74 -3.86 -24.39
CA ILE A 941 30.42 -4.49 -25.69
C ILE A 941 29.36 -5.58 -25.51
N LEU A 942 29.48 -6.42 -24.47
CA LEU A 942 28.47 -7.43 -24.15
C LEU A 942 27.10 -6.81 -23.80
N HIS A 943 27.08 -5.73 -23.02
CA HIS A 943 25.86 -4.99 -22.69
C HIS A 943 25.19 -4.39 -23.93
N ILE A 944 25.97 -3.74 -24.80
CA ILE A 944 25.48 -3.19 -26.07
C ILE A 944 24.98 -4.31 -26.99
N ALA A 945 25.67 -5.44 -27.06
CA ALA A 945 25.26 -6.60 -27.86
C ALA A 945 23.96 -7.23 -27.35
N LEU A 946 23.79 -7.39 -26.04
CA LEU A 946 22.57 -7.90 -25.41
C LEU A 946 21.40 -6.91 -25.56
N PHE A 947 21.65 -5.61 -25.47
CA PHE A 947 20.64 -4.58 -25.70
C PHE A 947 20.24 -4.47 -27.18
N ALA A 948 21.19 -4.60 -28.11
CA ALA A 948 20.91 -4.69 -29.54
C ALA A 948 20.13 -5.97 -29.88
N LEU A 949 20.46 -7.10 -29.23
CA LEU A 949 19.70 -8.34 -29.31
C LEU A 949 18.28 -8.15 -28.75
N PHE A 950 18.12 -7.44 -27.63
CA PHE A 950 16.82 -7.06 -27.07
C PHE A 950 16.00 -6.22 -28.05
N LEU A 951 16.58 -5.17 -28.65
CA LEU A 951 15.90 -4.35 -29.68
C LEU A 951 15.53 -5.15 -30.94
N ARG A 952 16.38 -6.11 -31.33
CA ARG A 952 16.13 -7.00 -32.47
C ARG A 952 15.02 -8.03 -32.17
N LEU A 953 14.97 -8.56 -30.95
CA LEU A 953 14.01 -9.57 -30.51
C LEU A 953 12.68 -8.96 -30.03
N ALA A 954 12.66 -7.68 -29.63
CA ALA A 954 11.46 -6.94 -29.25
C ALA A 954 10.57 -6.57 -30.45
N ARG A 955 11.11 -6.57 -31.67
CA ARG A 955 10.32 -6.34 -32.89
C ARG A 955 9.61 -7.65 -33.30
N PRO A 956 8.26 -7.73 -33.25
CA PRO A 956 7.55 -8.96 -33.60
C PRO A 956 7.71 -9.28 -35.10
N ALA A 957 8.05 -10.53 -35.41
CA ALA A 957 8.12 -11.00 -36.78
C ALA A 957 6.72 -10.99 -37.44
N LYS A 958 6.61 -10.43 -38.65
CA LYS A 958 5.34 -10.37 -39.40
C LYS A 958 4.83 -11.79 -39.72
N PHE A 959 3.54 -12.03 -39.49
CA PHE A 959 2.88 -13.31 -39.78
C PHE A 959 2.90 -13.63 -41.30
N LYS A 960 3.33 -14.84 -41.68
CA LYS A 960 3.52 -15.23 -43.09
C LYS A 960 3.10 -16.69 -43.38
N LYS A 961 1.95 -17.15 -42.86
CA LYS A 961 1.33 -18.43 -43.27
C LYS A 961 -0.01 -18.16 -43.96
N TRP A 962 0.03 -18.07 -45.29
CA TRP A 962 -1.14 -17.88 -46.15
C TRP A 962 -1.23 -19.07 -47.09
N GLY A 963 -2.45 -19.53 -47.38
CA GLY A 963 -2.70 -20.35 -48.56
C GLY A 963 -2.53 -19.44 -49.77
N ILE A 964 -1.85 -19.90 -50.82
CA ILE A 964 -1.60 -19.09 -52.01
C ILE A 964 -2.04 -19.90 -53.22
N VAL A 965 -2.94 -19.33 -54.01
CA VAL A 965 -3.35 -19.86 -55.31
C VAL A 965 -2.46 -19.26 -56.39
N ARG A 966 -1.75 -20.11 -57.12
CA ARG A 966 -0.85 -19.71 -58.20
C ARG A 966 -1.26 -20.35 -59.50
N ASP A 967 -0.94 -19.68 -60.59
CA ASP A 967 -1.01 -20.23 -61.92
C ASP A 967 0.08 -21.32 -62.06
N ALA A 968 -0.31 -22.50 -62.56
CA ALA A 968 0.57 -23.67 -62.61
C ALA A 968 1.74 -23.49 -63.59
N GLU A 969 1.55 -22.75 -64.68
CA GLU A 969 2.56 -22.54 -65.73
C GLU A 969 3.45 -21.33 -65.42
N THR A 970 2.85 -20.20 -65.02
CA THR A 970 3.58 -18.93 -64.81
C THR A 970 4.05 -18.71 -63.38
N GLY A 971 3.54 -19.48 -62.41
CA GLY A 971 3.82 -19.32 -60.99
C GLY A 971 3.31 -18.00 -60.36
N LYS A 972 2.65 -17.14 -61.15
CA LYS A 972 2.08 -15.87 -60.70
C LYS A 972 0.84 -16.11 -59.82
N PRO A 973 0.60 -15.28 -58.79
CA PRO A 973 -0.56 -15.42 -57.93
C PRO A 973 -1.88 -15.11 -58.67
N ILE A 974 -2.92 -15.92 -58.44
CA ILE A 974 -4.24 -15.75 -59.07
C ILE A 974 -5.14 -14.92 -58.16
N ARG A 975 -5.49 -13.70 -58.61
CA ARG A 975 -6.43 -12.81 -57.92
C ARG A 975 -7.89 -13.18 -58.17
N ASN A 976 -8.75 -12.94 -57.19
CA ASN A 976 -10.19 -13.15 -57.26
C ASN A 976 -10.60 -14.58 -57.64
N ALA A 977 -9.89 -15.60 -57.16
CA ALA A 977 -10.32 -16.99 -57.24
C ALA A 977 -11.26 -17.28 -56.06
N ILE A 978 -12.37 -17.96 -56.32
CA ILE A 978 -13.33 -18.36 -55.31
C ILE A 978 -12.80 -19.63 -54.66
N VAL A 979 -12.60 -19.60 -53.36
CA VAL A 979 -12.21 -20.74 -52.54
C VAL A 979 -13.39 -21.10 -51.66
N ARG A 980 -13.83 -22.35 -51.70
CA ARG A 980 -14.89 -22.86 -50.83
C ARG A 980 -14.33 -23.98 -49.95
N LEU A 981 -14.77 -24.01 -48.69
CA LEU A 981 -14.40 -25.00 -47.69
C LEU A 981 -15.59 -25.93 -47.43
N PHE A 982 -15.34 -27.23 -47.50
CA PHE A 982 -16.35 -28.27 -47.27
C PHE A 982 -15.94 -29.23 -46.18
N GLU A 983 -16.93 -29.72 -45.44
CA GLU A 983 -16.84 -30.89 -44.57
C GLU A 983 -17.20 -32.15 -45.39
N PRO A 984 -16.35 -33.19 -45.42
CA PRO A 984 -16.51 -34.31 -46.33
C PRO A 984 -17.66 -35.26 -45.96
N GLU A 985 -18.03 -35.38 -44.69
CA GLU A 985 -19.05 -36.34 -44.22
C GLU A 985 -20.45 -36.03 -44.78
N TYR A 986 -20.82 -34.75 -44.84
CA TYR A 986 -22.12 -34.29 -45.33
C TYR A 986 -22.04 -33.38 -46.56
N ASN A 987 -20.86 -33.27 -47.16
CA ASN A 987 -20.55 -32.28 -48.20
C ASN A 987 -21.00 -30.85 -47.84
N LYS A 988 -20.93 -30.50 -46.56
CA LYS A 988 -21.49 -29.26 -46.03
C LYS A 988 -20.57 -28.09 -46.35
N LEU A 989 -21.10 -27.07 -47.03
CA LEU A 989 -20.36 -25.83 -47.29
C LEU A 989 -20.22 -25.04 -45.99
N LEU A 990 -18.98 -24.90 -45.51
CA LEU A 990 -18.68 -24.20 -44.25
C LEU A 990 -18.28 -22.74 -44.46
N GLY A 991 -17.78 -22.40 -45.65
CA GLY A 991 -17.43 -21.03 -45.95
C GLY A 991 -16.90 -20.81 -47.36
N THR A 992 -17.09 -19.59 -47.86
CA THR A 992 -16.56 -19.14 -49.15
C THR A 992 -15.68 -17.90 -48.94
N GLN A 993 -14.53 -17.86 -49.60
CA GLN A 993 -13.62 -16.72 -49.63
C GLN A 993 -13.15 -16.44 -51.05
N ILE A 994 -12.66 -15.22 -51.27
CA ILE A 994 -12.11 -14.79 -52.55
C ILE A 994 -10.63 -14.45 -52.32
N THR A 995 -9.74 -14.94 -53.18
CA THR A 995 -8.30 -14.68 -53.06
C THR A 995 -7.97 -13.20 -53.33
N ASP A 996 -6.99 -12.68 -52.59
CA ASP A 996 -6.54 -11.30 -52.75
C ASP A 996 -5.68 -11.05 -54.00
N GLY A 997 -5.21 -9.82 -54.20
CA GLY A 997 -4.31 -9.45 -55.31
C GLY A 997 -2.96 -10.19 -55.35
N LYS A 998 -2.63 -10.96 -54.30
CA LYS A 998 -1.45 -11.84 -54.20
C LYS A 998 -1.85 -13.32 -54.10
N GLY A 999 -3.09 -13.66 -54.45
CA GLY A 999 -3.62 -15.03 -54.48
C GLY A 999 -3.81 -15.65 -53.09
N ARG A 1000 -3.82 -14.86 -52.02
CA ARG A 1000 -3.84 -15.35 -50.64
C ARG A 1000 -5.25 -15.64 -50.13
N TYR A 1001 -5.40 -16.70 -49.33
CA TYR A 1001 -6.63 -17.06 -48.60
C TYR A 1001 -6.30 -17.78 -47.28
N ALA A 1002 -7.29 -17.89 -46.37
CA ALA A 1002 -7.16 -18.62 -45.11
C ALA A 1002 -8.52 -18.91 -44.44
N PHE A 1003 -8.81 -20.18 -44.14
CA PHE A 1003 -10.02 -20.56 -43.38
C PHE A 1003 -9.68 -20.97 -41.95
N LEU A 1004 -10.36 -20.39 -40.97
CA LEU A 1004 -10.29 -20.84 -39.58
C LEU A 1004 -11.30 -21.97 -39.37
N VAL A 1005 -10.85 -23.12 -38.88
CA VAL A 1005 -11.69 -24.32 -38.77
C VAL A 1005 -11.55 -25.00 -37.41
N GLY A 1006 -12.60 -25.69 -36.97
CA GLY A 1006 -12.59 -26.59 -35.81
C GLY A 1006 -11.79 -27.86 -36.09
N ARG A 1007 -11.62 -28.74 -35.09
CA ARG A 1007 -10.96 -30.03 -35.29
C ARG A 1007 -11.90 -30.95 -36.09
N ASN A 1008 -11.66 -31.05 -37.39
CA ASN A 1008 -12.37 -31.97 -38.27
C ASN A 1008 -11.54 -32.23 -39.56
N ILE A 1009 -12.05 -33.07 -40.45
CA ILE A 1009 -11.52 -33.24 -41.81
C ILE A 1009 -12.20 -32.24 -42.73
N TYR A 1010 -11.45 -31.61 -43.63
CA TYR A 1010 -12.02 -30.68 -44.60
C TYR A 1010 -11.41 -30.83 -45.98
N TYR A 1011 -12.07 -30.34 -47.02
CA TYR A 1011 -11.44 -30.16 -48.33
C TYR A 1011 -11.80 -28.80 -48.93
N LEU A 1012 -10.97 -28.33 -49.86
CA LEU A 1012 -11.13 -27.04 -50.52
C LEU A 1012 -11.44 -27.22 -52.01
N THR A 1013 -12.31 -26.37 -52.54
CA THR A 1013 -12.51 -26.23 -53.99
C THR A 1013 -12.13 -24.83 -54.44
N PHE A 1014 -11.43 -24.74 -55.56
CA PHE A 1014 -11.00 -23.49 -56.18
C PHE A 1014 -11.66 -23.33 -57.53
N GLU A 1015 -12.28 -22.17 -57.74
CA GLU A 1015 -12.99 -21.82 -58.97
C GLU A 1015 -12.53 -20.44 -59.46
N LYS A 1016 -12.18 -20.35 -60.74
CA LYS A 1016 -11.80 -19.10 -61.40
C LYS A 1016 -12.06 -19.19 -62.89
N ALA A 1017 -12.77 -18.21 -63.44
CA ALA A 1017 -12.98 -18.12 -64.89
C ALA A 1017 -11.65 -18.18 -65.68
N GLY A 1018 -11.54 -19.10 -66.64
CA GLY A 1018 -10.33 -19.37 -67.43
C GLY A 1018 -9.36 -20.39 -66.83
N TYR A 1019 -9.68 -20.98 -65.67
CA TYR A 1019 -8.91 -22.04 -65.01
C TYR A 1019 -9.81 -23.25 -64.73
N LYS A 1020 -9.23 -24.46 -64.74
CA LYS A 1020 -9.96 -25.66 -64.36
C LYS A 1020 -10.30 -25.64 -62.87
N ASN A 1021 -11.51 -26.05 -62.51
CA ASN A 1021 -11.92 -26.19 -61.12
C ASN A 1021 -11.05 -27.25 -60.43
N LEU A 1022 -10.59 -26.95 -59.22
CA LEU A 1022 -9.64 -27.80 -58.51
C LEU A 1022 -10.15 -28.14 -57.12
N LYS A 1023 -10.23 -29.43 -56.81
CA LYS A 1023 -10.56 -29.96 -55.49
C LYS A 1023 -9.30 -30.52 -54.82
N THR A 1024 -9.02 -30.13 -53.59
CA THR A 1024 -7.86 -30.64 -52.84
C THR A 1024 -8.17 -32.00 -52.23
N LYS A 1025 -7.11 -32.71 -51.84
CA LYS A 1025 -7.23 -33.85 -50.92
C LYS A 1025 -7.77 -33.38 -49.56
N ASN A 1026 -8.35 -34.32 -48.81
CA ASN A 1026 -8.84 -34.08 -47.46
C ASN A 1026 -7.70 -33.64 -46.53
N VAL A 1027 -7.88 -32.49 -45.89
CA VAL A 1027 -7.00 -31.89 -44.90
C VAL A 1027 -7.53 -32.25 -43.52
N ASP A 1028 -6.85 -33.18 -42.84
CA ASP A 1028 -7.17 -33.54 -41.46
C ASP A 1028 -6.61 -32.48 -40.49
N THR A 1029 -7.48 -31.93 -39.65
CA THR A 1029 -7.10 -30.99 -38.60
C THR A 1029 -7.30 -31.54 -37.18
N ARG A 1030 -7.73 -32.80 -37.03
CA ARG A 1030 -7.94 -33.48 -35.74
C ARG A 1030 -6.64 -33.74 -34.99
N THR A 1031 -5.57 -34.06 -35.72
CA THR A 1031 -4.22 -34.34 -35.18
C THR A 1031 -3.46 -33.09 -34.72
N LYS A 1032 -3.98 -31.89 -34.98
CA LYS A 1032 -3.34 -30.63 -34.57
C LYS A 1032 -3.74 -30.27 -33.15
N ALA A 1033 -2.75 -30.04 -32.29
CA ALA A 1033 -2.92 -29.71 -30.86
C ALA A 1033 -3.93 -28.57 -30.57
N ARG A 1034 -4.17 -27.66 -31.54
CA ARG A 1034 -5.25 -26.65 -31.51
C ARG A 1034 -5.94 -26.61 -32.87
N SER A 1035 -7.25 -26.34 -32.89
CA SER A 1035 -8.06 -26.08 -34.10
C SER A 1035 -7.36 -25.02 -34.97
N GLY A 1036 -7.15 -25.34 -36.25
CA GLY A 1036 -6.13 -24.71 -37.10
C GLY A 1036 -6.68 -23.77 -38.17
N ILE A 1037 -5.76 -23.06 -38.85
CA ILE A 1037 -6.05 -22.37 -40.10
C ILE A 1037 -5.69 -23.31 -41.26
N ILE A 1038 -6.58 -23.51 -42.22
CA ILE A 1038 -6.26 -24.17 -43.48
C ILE A 1038 -5.64 -23.15 -44.44
N THR A 1039 -4.39 -23.40 -44.85
CA THR A 1039 -3.57 -22.51 -45.67
C THR A 1039 -2.82 -23.27 -46.77
N GLU A 1040 -3.51 -24.16 -47.48
CA GLU A 1040 -2.89 -24.98 -48.53
C GLU A 1040 -2.37 -24.12 -49.69
N LYS A 1041 -1.17 -24.41 -50.18
CA LYS A 1041 -0.64 -23.76 -51.39
C LYS A 1041 -1.08 -24.58 -52.58
N VAL A 1042 -1.78 -23.94 -53.51
CA VAL A 1042 -2.47 -24.64 -54.59
C VAL A 1042 -2.07 -24.01 -55.92
N LYS A 1043 -1.83 -24.85 -56.93
CA LYS A 1043 -1.55 -24.42 -58.31
C LYS A 1043 -2.75 -24.78 -59.18
N MET A 1044 -3.32 -23.81 -59.89
CA MET A 1044 -4.42 -24.03 -60.82
C MET A 1044 -3.93 -23.97 -62.26
N GLU A 1045 -4.38 -24.93 -63.07
CA GLU A 1045 -4.10 -25.00 -64.50
C GLU A 1045 -5.10 -24.16 -65.29
N LYS A 1046 -4.61 -23.47 -66.33
CA LYS A 1046 -5.50 -22.78 -67.28
C LYS A 1046 -6.30 -23.79 -68.08
N ASP A 1047 -7.57 -23.50 -68.27
CA ASP A 1047 -8.43 -24.34 -69.09
C ASP A 1047 -8.17 -24.07 -70.57
N LYS A 1048 -7.32 -24.90 -71.19
CA LYS A 1048 -6.93 -24.79 -72.61
C LYS A 1048 -8.11 -24.96 -73.58
N ASN A 1049 -9.27 -25.42 -73.11
CA ASN A 1049 -10.47 -25.62 -73.92
C ASN A 1049 -11.38 -24.38 -74.05
N LEU A 1050 -11.15 -23.32 -73.25
CA LEU A 1050 -11.89 -22.05 -73.37
C LEU A 1050 -11.26 -21.06 -74.38
N GLY A 1051 -10.00 -21.29 -74.78
CA GLY A 1051 -9.27 -20.45 -75.74
C GLY A 1051 -9.63 -20.66 -77.22
N SER A 1052 -10.44 -21.67 -77.54
CA SER A 1052 -10.80 -22.04 -78.92
C SER A 1052 -12.15 -21.47 -79.39
N LYS A 1053 -13.09 -21.12 -78.47
CA LYS A 1053 -14.44 -20.67 -78.86
C LYS A 1053 -14.63 -19.17 -79.05
N ASN A 1054 -13.71 -18.30 -78.60
CA ASN A 1054 -13.89 -16.83 -78.66
C ASN A 1054 -13.07 -16.09 -79.73
N LYS A 1055 -12.40 -16.79 -80.66
CA LYS A 1055 -11.71 -16.15 -81.81
C LYS A 1055 -12.55 -16.04 -83.10
N ARG A 1056 -13.84 -16.42 -83.09
CA ARG A 1056 -14.68 -16.45 -84.31
C ARG A 1056 -15.92 -15.53 -84.33
N LYS A 1057 -16.09 -14.62 -83.35
CA LYS A 1057 -17.19 -13.62 -83.39
C LYS A 1057 -16.70 -12.21 -83.02
N THR A 1058 -15.86 -11.62 -83.86
CA THR A 1058 -15.71 -10.15 -84.04
C THR A 1058 -15.03 -9.90 -85.39
N LYS A 1059 -15.75 -10.20 -86.48
CA LYS A 1059 -15.62 -9.58 -87.80
C LYS A 1059 -16.97 -9.77 -88.52
N LYS A 1060 -17.94 -8.97 -88.10
CA LYS A 1060 -19.03 -8.37 -88.88
C LYS A 1060 -19.83 -7.49 -87.94
#